data_AF-A0AAD9MCL1-F1
#
_entry.id   AF-A0AAD9MCL1-F1
#
_cell.length_a   1.000
_cell.length_b   1.000
_cell.length_c   1.000
_cell.angle_alpha   90.00
_cell.angle_beta   90.00
_cell.angle_gamma   90.00
#
_symmetry.space_group_name_H-M   'P 1'
#
loop_
_entity.id
_entity.type
_entity.pdbx_description
1 polymer ?
#
loop_
_entity_poly.entity_id
_entity_poly.type
_entity_poly.pdbx_seq_one_letter_code
_entity_poly.pdbx_strand_id
1 'polypeptide(L)'
;MRTFRIPFMDWHCLNLGHLGVGALHVPPGALSPILGTPLYGMSLSRSPSPAPGGGWSSPGLTINTSGPSSPHGTFSSAATAAAATNGSTTPEMWESARARYPHAGYPSFSTQNQGFFTRHMRRISSSLPRFASHVGTTANSNSSSSSIYHGDKGGDKPLLRAPSSALRNAAWLGRLTGIGARMGRKSKIRALFVLLLLSAVLLFYHTPLVYYWRRISWLGGGQKYVIILAANVGGGVMEWKGAREWAIERDSVRNKKKYVHRWGYELEIVDMSTKKRYAHEWRESWEKVDFIRNTLRKYPKAEWIWWLDLNTFIMEPSYSLQDHIFNSLGDKAYRDINEFNPLNITHPFTEGYLDAASRSAVGDGHPSSINIVLSQDCSGFNLGSFFVRRGVWTDRLLDVWWDPVAYEQKHMEWAHKEQDALEQLYTAQPWLRRHTAFLPQRMINSFPEGACAENGNDSRIHYDRRDRDFVVNMAGCEWGRDCWGEMYNFRELSYYLNRNLWERFKEDLVAELWYRLTGKRRGPAARLLFNRTVTSDSRAYGGIHPDVAMAGHTAHLAALVRDALPSLPPLRPADGPARALHRASGRPARKPDLVAVTRGPGFGASLATGLATAKGLAVAWDLPLLALHHMQAHALTPRLASALRRPAPAPAPAFPFLTLLVSGSHAQLVLSRALTAHRVLAAPARAGAAVGDMLDKAARAILPARARRAAGDTAYARALEAFVFPPSPSAGSDYGYDCGADAVDTPRATRWGWALRPPAHARMEYEFGGLNGQVQSLVAARFGGGAEGKQEEEEEEKEEEEEEERRMLGREVMRVAFEHLASRVVLFLRGGGGGDVSTLVVAGGVASNGFLRHVLRAVLEARGLGHVAVVAAPAALCTDNAAMVAWAGAEMWEAGWHTGLGVRALSRWSVDPAAEDGGIMGVDGWIRRGETSA
;
A
#
# COMPACT_ATOMS: atom_id res chain seq x y z
N MET A 1 -75.73 32.00 -35.18
CA MET A 1 -75.73 31.33 -33.85
C MET A 1 -74.25 31.14 -33.49
N ARG A 2 -73.62 31.80 -32.49
CA ARG A 2 -73.88 31.81 -31.02
C ARG A 2 -74.03 30.36 -30.51
N THR A 3 -73.21 29.80 -29.61
CA THR A 3 -72.52 30.32 -28.40
C THR A 3 -71.24 29.49 -28.06
N PHE A 4 -70.06 30.08 -27.74
CA PHE A 4 -69.50 30.38 -26.37
C PHE A 4 -69.13 29.12 -25.51
N ARG A 5 -68.07 29.04 -24.66
CA ARG A 5 -67.07 30.01 -24.14
C ARG A 5 -65.91 29.29 -23.35
N ILE A 6 -64.62 29.71 -23.46
CA ILE A 6 -63.76 30.44 -22.44
C ILE A 6 -62.66 29.55 -21.76
N PRO A 7 -61.43 30.04 -21.42
CA PRO A 7 -60.48 30.83 -22.23
C PRO A 7 -58.96 30.58 -21.97
N PHE A 8 -58.09 31.26 -22.73
CA PHE A 8 -56.82 32.00 -22.40
C PHE A 8 -55.93 31.60 -21.19
N MET A 9 -54.60 31.77 -21.23
CA MET A 9 -53.84 33.01 -21.52
C MET A 9 -52.32 32.71 -21.75
N ASP A 10 -51.38 33.57 -22.15
CA ASP A 10 -51.19 34.69 -23.13
C ASP A 10 -49.75 35.27 -22.86
N TRP A 11 -48.89 35.80 -23.75
CA TRP A 11 -48.90 37.13 -24.40
C TRP A 11 -47.83 37.22 -25.52
N HIS A 12 -48.22 37.69 -26.71
CA HIS A 12 -47.70 38.83 -27.53
C HIS A 12 -46.17 39.11 -27.68
N CYS A 13 -45.60 39.59 -28.83
CA CYS A 13 -46.07 40.24 -30.07
C CYS A 13 -45.11 39.91 -31.27
N LEU A 14 -45.54 39.70 -32.54
CA LEU A 14 -45.67 40.66 -33.68
C LEU A 14 -44.38 41.46 -34.03
N ASN A 15 -43.93 41.71 -35.29
CA ASN A 15 -44.46 41.52 -36.67
C ASN A 15 -43.28 41.66 -37.70
N LEU A 16 -43.10 40.82 -38.74
CA LEU A 16 -43.65 40.79 -40.14
C LEU A 16 -42.83 41.48 -41.27
N GLY A 17 -42.77 40.82 -42.46
CA GLY A 17 -42.21 41.30 -43.75
C GLY A 17 -41.23 40.28 -44.40
N HIS A 18 -41.58 39.35 -45.33
CA HIS A 18 -42.08 39.49 -46.73
C HIS A 18 -41.25 40.45 -47.60
N LEU A 19 -40.82 40.17 -48.84
CA LEU A 19 -41.08 39.13 -49.87
C LEU A 19 -39.88 39.06 -50.87
N GLY A 20 -39.71 37.98 -51.66
CA GLY A 20 -38.78 38.00 -52.81
C GLY A 20 -38.47 36.64 -53.45
N VAL A 21 -38.63 36.50 -54.78
CA VAL A 21 -38.39 35.28 -55.58
C VAL A 21 -37.44 35.60 -56.73
N GLY A 22 -36.50 34.72 -57.09
CA GLY A 22 -35.79 34.80 -58.38
C GLY A 22 -34.38 34.19 -58.41
N ALA A 23 -34.20 33.15 -59.23
CA ALA A 23 -32.97 32.39 -59.44
C ALA A 23 -31.80 33.17 -60.08
N LEU A 24 -30.55 32.75 -59.83
CA LEU A 24 -29.60 32.26 -60.86
C LEU A 24 -28.30 31.67 -60.24
N HIS A 25 -27.29 31.36 -61.06
CA HIS A 25 -26.39 30.20 -60.92
C HIS A 25 -24.90 30.60 -60.86
N VAL A 26 -24.04 29.79 -60.19
CA VAL A 26 -22.54 29.79 -60.25
C VAL A 26 -21.83 30.99 -59.54
N PRO A 27 -20.53 30.92 -59.13
CA PRO A 27 -19.79 29.98 -58.26
C PRO A 27 -19.27 30.67 -56.96
N PRO A 28 -18.55 29.98 -56.05
CA PRO A 28 -17.82 30.65 -54.95
C PRO A 28 -16.32 30.80 -55.24
N GLY A 29 -15.84 32.05 -55.28
CA GLY A 29 -14.41 32.39 -55.26
C GLY A 29 -14.17 33.75 -54.60
N ALA A 30 -13.53 33.73 -53.42
CA ALA A 30 -12.82 34.81 -52.68
C ALA A 30 -13.41 36.25 -52.68
N LEU A 31 -13.55 36.93 -51.54
CA LEU A 31 -12.43 37.56 -50.80
C LEU A 31 -12.87 38.15 -49.44
N SER A 32 -11.90 38.30 -48.52
CA SER A 32 -11.98 38.94 -47.19
C SER A 32 -12.06 40.50 -47.29
N PRO A 33 -12.20 41.29 -46.18
CA PRO A 33 -11.03 41.54 -45.28
C PRO A 33 -11.28 41.98 -43.79
N ILE A 34 -10.39 41.51 -42.89
CA ILE A 34 -9.64 42.29 -41.84
C ILE A 34 -10.45 42.82 -40.62
N LEU A 35 -10.01 42.70 -39.36
CA LEU A 35 -8.71 43.10 -38.77
C LEU A 35 -8.37 42.36 -37.46
N GLY A 36 -7.09 42.04 -37.15
CA GLY A 36 -6.67 42.02 -35.73
C GLY A 36 -5.63 41.05 -35.11
N THR A 37 -4.77 40.29 -35.82
CA THR A 37 -3.60 39.62 -35.18
C THR A 37 -2.41 39.41 -36.13
N PRO A 38 -1.14 39.64 -35.71
CA PRO A 38 0.07 39.27 -36.48
C PRO A 38 0.45 37.80 -36.17
N LEU A 39 0.58 36.90 -37.15
CA LEU A 39 1.62 36.77 -38.20
C LEU A 39 3.01 36.35 -37.66
N TYR A 40 3.37 35.08 -37.85
CA TYR A 40 4.24 34.64 -38.96
C TYR A 40 4.02 33.13 -39.23
N GLY A 41 4.06 32.70 -40.50
CA GLY A 41 3.69 31.34 -40.89
C GLY A 41 4.63 30.69 -41.91
N MET A 42 4.76 29.38 -41.74
CA MET A 42 5.10 28.30 -42.70
C MET A 42 6.07 28.54 -43.87
N SER A 43 6.98 27.59 -44.07
CA SER A 43 7.07 26.93 -45.38
C SER A 43 7.53 25.47 -45.23
N LEU A 44 6.98 24.59 -46.08
CA LEU A 44 7.50 23.25 -46.37
C LEU A 44 8.11 23.31 -47.76
N SER A 45 9.37 22.89 -47.92
CA SER A 45 10.00 22.72 -49.22
C SER A 45 10.92 21.49 -49.26
N ARG A 46 11.04 20.89 -50.45
CA ARG A 46 11.82 19.67 -50.68
C ARG A 46 13.28 20.00 -50.98
N SER A 47 14.20 19.19 -50.43
CA SER A 47 15.52 18.79 -50.98
C SER A 47 16.55 19.88 -51.35
N PRO A 48 17.85 19.61 -51.10
CA PRO A 48 18.63 18.99 -52.19
C PRO A 48 19.54 17.84 -51.73
N SER A 49 19.80 16.91 -52.65
CA SER A 49 20.80 15.84 -52.52
C SER A 49 22.23 16.38 -52.78
N PRO A 50 23.27 15.94 -52.05
CA PRO A 50 24.65 16.15 -52.46
C PRO A 50 25.12 15.05 -53.44
N ALA A 51 25.93 15.45 -54.43
CA ALA A 51 26.56 14.55 -55.40
C ALA A 51 27.83 13.86 -54.82
N PRO A 52 28.27 12.71 -55.37
CA PRO A 52 29.44 12.00 -54.87
C PRO A 52 30.76 12.63 -55.35
N GLY A 53 31.74 12.75 -54.45
CA GLY A 53 33.12 13.12 -54.77
C GLY A 53 33.44 14.61 -54.67
N GLY A 54 33.94 15.06 -53.51
CA GLY A 54 34.32 16.46 -53.29
C GLY A 54 34.71 16.77 -51.85
N GLY A 55 35.75 16.13 -51.33
CA GLY A 55 36.28 16.46 -50.00
C GLY A 55 37.24 17.64 -50.04
N TRP A 56 37.20 18.52 -49.03
CA TRP A 56 38.31 19.41 -48.69
C TRP A 56 38.56 19.43 -47.17
N SER A 57 39.79 19.04 -46.87
CA SER A 57 40.55 19.07 -45.62
C SER A 57 40.24 20.17 -44.58
N SER A 58 40.32 19.77 -43.31
CA SER A 58 40.50 20.67 -42.17
C SER A 58 41.92 21.27 -42.14
N PRO A 59 42.10 22.54 -41.72
CA PRO A 59 43.42 23.08 -41.38
C PRO A 59 43.97 22.42 -40.12
N GLY A 60 45.22 21.93 -40.19
CA GLY A 60 45.79 21.06 -39.15
C GLY A 60 46.32 21.77 -37.90
N LEU A 61 46.63 20.95 -36.90
CA LEU A 61 47.75 21.19 -35.99
C LEU A 61 48.65 19.94 -36.01
N THR A 62 49.78 20.06 -36.71
CA THR A 62 50.86 19.07 -36.72
C THR A 62 52.07 19.63 -35.99
N ILE A 63 52.56 18.91 -34.97
CA ILE A 63 53.96 19.00 -34.55
C ILE A 63 54.49 17.57 -34.38
N ASN A 64 55.44 17.21 -35.23
CA ASN A 64 56.26 15.99 -35.18
C ASN A 64 57.13 16.00 -33.89
N THR A 65 57.70 14.89 -33.39
CA THR A 65 58.67 14.03 -34.11
C THR A 65 59.02 12.74 -33.34
N SER A 66 59.67 11.81 -34.04
CA SER A 66 60.52 10.69 -33.58
C SER A 66 59.88 9.42 -32.97
N GLY A 67 59.91 8.33 -33.74
CA GLY A 67 60.24 6.99 -33.24
C GLY A 67 61.74 6.69 -33.50
N PRO A 68 62.19 5.45 -33.75
CA PRO A 68 61.51 4.15 -33.61
C PRO A 68 62.35 3.14 -32.75
N SER A 69 61.96 1.86 -32.76
CA SER A 69 62.80 0.63 -32.68
C SER A 69 62.37 -0.42 -31.64
N SER A 70 62.29 -1.66 -32.12
CA SER A 70 62.25 -2.90 -31.33
C SER A 70 63.65 -3.29 -30.87
N PRO A 71 63.79 -4.16 -29.86
CA PRO A 71 64.50 -5.42 -30.15
C PRO A 71 63.97 -6.67 -29.43
N HIS A 72 64.39 -7.84 -29.97
CA HIS A 72 64.31 -9.16 -29.32
C HIS A 72 65.23 -9.28 -28.08
N GLY A 73 64.98 -10.29 -27.23
CA GLY A 73 65.94 -10.74 -26.20
C GLY A 73 65.43 -11.87 -25.30
N THR A 74 65.79 -13.13 -25.62
CA THR A 74 65.45 -14.37 -24.90
C THR A 74 66.38 -14.70 -23.71
N PHE A 75 65.89 -15.44 -22.69
CA PHE A 75 66.54 -16.55 -21.94
C PHE A 75 65.57 -17.03 -20.82
N SER A 76 65.51 -18.27 -20.29
CA SER A 76 65.65 -19.64 -20.82
C SER A 76 65.35 -20.70 -19.71
N SER A 77 65.29 -22.00 -20.08
CA SER A 77 65.25 -23.22 -19.22
C SER A 77 63.87 -23.66 -18.66
N ALA A 78 63.47 -24.95 -18.67
CA ALA A 78 63.99 -26.11 -19.40
C ALA A 78 62.92 -27.25 -19.54
N ALA A 79 62.99 -27.98 -20.67
CA ALA A 79 62.82 -29.45 -20.90
C ALA A 79 61.85 -30.29 -20.01
N THR A 80 61.08 -31.29 -20.51
CA THR A 80 61.19 -32.08 -21.77
C THR A 80 59.92 -32.90 -22.08
N ALA A 81 59.56 -33.03 -23.38
CA ALA A 81 58.96 -34.18 -24.11
C ALA A 81 57.68 -34.92 -23.59
N ALA A 82 56.78 -35.48 -24.43
CA ALA A 82 56.82 -35.76 -25.87
C ALA A 82 55.43 -35.79 -26.58
N ALA A 83 55.41 -35.33 -27.84
CA ALA A 83 54.68 -35.82 -29.03
C ALA A 83 53.18 -36.23 -29.03
N ALA A 84 52.43 -35.51 -29.91
CA ALA A 84 51.57 -36.02 -31.01
C ALA A 84 50.21 -36.70 -30.68
N THR A 85 49.10 -36.54 -31.45
CA THR A 85 48.85 -35.87 -32.76
C THR A 85 47.35 -35.53 -32.93
N ASN A 86 47.05 -34.53 -33.78
CA ASN A 86 45.82 -34.25 -34.58
C ASN A 86 44.48 -34.98 -34.31
N GLY A 87 43.36 -34.24 -34.38
CA GLY A 87 42.07 -34.84 -34.79
C GLY A 87 40.80 -34.06 -34.40
N SER A 88 40.30 -33.26 -35.32
CA SER A 88 39.04 -32.48 -35.31
C SER A 88 37.72 -33.21 -34.97
N THR A 89 36.66 -32.39 -34.81
CA THR A 89 35.19 -32.67 -34.89
C THR A 89 34.41 -33.07 -33.63
N THR A 90 33.55 -32.14 -33.20
CA THR A 90 32.22 -32.33 -32.58
C THR A 90 31.16 -32.53 -33.70
N PRO A 91 29.88 -32.93 -33.45
CA PRO A 91 29.15 -32.86 -32.18
C PRO A 91 28.27 -34.09 -31.80
N GLU A 92 27.55 -33.94 -30.68
CA GLU A 92 26.36 -34.70 -30.25
C GLU A 92 26.45 -36.23 -30.04
N MET A 93 26.36 -36.68 -28.77
CA MET A 93 25.10 -37.23 -28.26
C MET A 93 25.11 -37.38 -26.73
N TRP A 94 23.93 -37.17 -26.13
CA TRP A 94 23.68 -37.25 -24.70
C TRP A 94 23.19 -38.65 -24.32
N GLU A 95 24.10 -39.54 -23.90
CA GLU A 95 23.73 -40.72 -23.09
C GLU A 95 24.94 -41.41 -22.43
N SER A 96 24.67 -42.13 -21.33
CA SER A 96 25.61 -42.96 -20.54
C SER A 96 26.64 -42.26 -19.61
N ALA A 97 26.24 -42.08 -18.35
CA ALA A 97 27.16 -41.98 -17.21
C ALA A 97 26.66 -42.86 -16.05
N ARG A 98 26.82 -44.18 -16.19
CA ARG A 98 26.50 -45.17 -15.14
C ARG A 98 27.68 -46.13 -14.99
N ALA A 99 28.13 -46.35 -13.74
CA ALA A 99 29.31 -47.14 -13.35
C ALA A 99 30.65 -46.50 -13.78
N ARG A 100 31.75 -46.61 -13.01
CA ARG A 100 32.01 -47.14 -11.65
C ARG A 100 33.40 -46.63 -11.23
N TYR A 101 33.66 -46.35 -9.95
CA TYR A 101 34.82 -46.88 -9.22
C TYR A 101 34.61 -46.69 -7.69
N PRO A 102 35.10 -47.58 -6.80
CA PRO A 102 34.59 -47.67 -5.43
C PRO A 102 35.64 -47.48 -4.30
N HIS A 103 35.15 -47.57 -3.06
CA HIS A 103 35.87 -47.82 -1.81
C HIS A 103 36.58 -46.65 -1.08
N ALA A 104 35.82 -45.96 -0.24
CA ALA A 104 36.20 -45.69 1.15
C ALA A 104 34.93 -45.73 2.01
N GLY A 105 34.84 -46.64 2.99
CA GLY A 105 33.60 -46.92 3.71
C GLY A 105 33.61 -46.49 5.17
N TYR A 106 32.45 -46.02 5.66
CA TYR A 106 32.05 -46.04 7.07
C TYR A 106 30.59 -46.53 7.17
N PRO A 107 30.18 -47.13 8.30
CA PRO A 107 29.16 -48.18 8.29
C PRO A 107 27.71 -47.68 8.39
N SER A 108 26.80 -48.40 7.76
CA SER A 108 25.36 -48.25 7.95
C SER A 108 24.88 -49.00 9.19
N PHE A 109 24.32 -48.28 10.16
CA PHE A 109 23.56 -48.90 11.25
C PHE A 109 22.14 -49.21 10.78
N SER A 110 21.77 -50.49 10.76
CA SER A 110 20.37 -50.90 10.64
C SER A 110 19.62 -50.62 11.94
N THR A 111 18.52 -49.87 11.89
CA THR A 111 17.59 -49.75 13.02
C THR A 111 16.35 -50.63 12.79
N GLN A 112 16.25 -51.70 13.57
CA GLN A 112 15.05 -52.55 13.59
C GLN A 112 13.83 -51.76 14.10
N ASN A 113 12.66 -52.06 13.54
CA ASN A 113 11.37 -51.58 14.03
C ASN A 113 11.10 -52.06 15.46
N GLN A 114 11.27 -51.18 16.46
CA GLN A 114 10.67 -51.33 17.79
C GLN A 114 10.27 -49.97 18.43
N GLY A 115 8.97 -49.67 18.36
CA GLY A 115 8.18 -48.88 19.32
C GLY A 115 8.77 -47.60 19.94
N PHE A 116 8.61 -46.45 19.25
CA PHE A 116 8.79 -45.10 19.81
C PHE A 116 8.04 -44.86 21.13
N PHE A 117 6.85 -45.46 21.29
CA PHE A 117 6.00 -45.30 22.49
C PHE A 117 6.48 -46.05 23.74
N THR A 118 7.35 -47.06 23.61
CA THR A 118 7.73 -47.93 24.75
C THR A 118 8.81 -47.33 25.66
N ARG A 119 9.64 -46.40 25.16
CA ARG A 119 10.71 -45.77 25.96
C ARG A 119 10.26 -44.57 26.79
N HIS A 120 9.12 -43.93 26.47
CA HIS A 120 8.66 -42.77 27.26
C HIS A 120 7.84 -43.16 28.51
N MET A 121 7.16 -44.32 28.50
CA MET A 121 6.37 -44.78 29.67
C MET A 121 7.21 -45.19 30.90
N ARG A 122 8.51 -45.45 30.76
CA ARG A 122 9.38 -45.89 31.89
C ARG A 122 10.03 -44.75 32.70
N ARG A 123 9.69 -43.48 32.45
CA ARG A 123 10.15 -42.33 33.30
C ARG A 123 9.03 -41.58 34.03
N ILE A 124 7.76 -41.98 33.87
CA ILE A 124 6.62 -41.36 34.57
C ILE A 124 6.17 -42.21 35.78
N SER A 125 6.65 -43.45 35.92
CA SER A 125 6.28 -44.39 36.98
C SER A 125 7.16 -44.36 38.24
N SER A 126 8.09 -43.41 38.37
CA SER A 126 9.09 -43.37 39.47
C SER A 126 9.02 -42.14 40.37
N SER A 127 7.90 -41.41 40.39
CA SER A 127 7.70 -40.21 41.23
C SER A 127 6.34 -40.16 41.96
N LEU A 128 5.77 -41.32 42.28
CA LEU A 128 4.61 -41.43 43.18
C LEU A 128 5.05 -41.96 44.55
N PRO A 129 4.72 -41.27 45.66
CA PRO A 129 5.08 -41.72 47.00
C PRO A 129 4.28 -42.97 47.40
N ARG A 130 4.98 -43.99 47.91
CA ARG A 130 4.35 -45.16 48.54
C ARG A 130 3.87 -44.78 49.94
N PHE A 131 2.57 -44.89 50.18
CA PHE A 131 2.03 -44.89 51.56
C PHE A 131 2.18 -46.30 52.14
N ALA A 132 2.88 -46.40 53.27
CA ALA A 132 3.04 -47.64 54.00
C ALA A 132 1.74 -47.98 54.75
N SER A 133 1.23 -49.20 54.52
CA SER A 133 0.14 -49.78 55.30
C SER A 133 0.71 -50.53 56.51
N HIS A 134 0.42 -50.05 57.73
CA HIS A 134 0.52 -50.87 58.94
C HIS A 134 -0.90 -51.12 59.48
N VAL A 135 -1.28 -52.40 59.56
CA VAL A 135 -2.50 -52.88 60.22
C VAL A 135 -2.10 -54.04 61.10
N GLY A 136 -2.65 -54.05 62.32
CA GLY A 136 -2.35 -55.02 63.38
C GLY A 136 -1.67 -54.34 64.58
N THR A 137 -2.15 -54.48 65.82
CA THR A 137 -3.31 -55.27 66.28
C THR A 137 -3.71 -54.85 67.70
N THR A 138 -5.00 -55.01 68.04
CA THR A 138 -5.56 -55.23 69.39
C THR A 138 -5.38 -54.23 70.56
N ALA A 139 -6.51 -54.04 71.26
CA ALA A 139 -6.68 -53.92 72.72
C ALA A 139 -6.93 -52.53 73.38
N ASN A 140 -8.11 -52.47 74.02
CA ASN A 140 -8.44 -51.88 75.32
C ASN A 140 -8.39 -50.35 75.60
N SER A 141 -9.62 -49.82 75.74
CA SER A 141 -10.19 -49.18 76.94
C SER A 141 -9.63 -47.86 77.50
N ASN A 142 -10.59 -46.98 77.87
CA ASN A 142 -10.49 -45.87 78.84
C ASN A 142 -9.64 -44.65 78.39
N SER A 143 -9.92 -43.41 78.82
CA SER A 143 -11.14 -42.79 79.35
C SER A 143 -10.97 -41.25 79.36
N SER A 144 -12.07 -40.51 79.61
CA SER A 144 -12.09 -39.23 80.33
C SER A 144 -11.13 -38.08 79.93
N SER A 145 -11.70 -37.13 79.18
CA SER A 145 -11.91 -35.73 79.61
C SER A 145 -10.79 -34.86 80.23
N SER A 146 -10.66 -33.69 79.59
CA SER A 146 -10.61 -32.33 80.18
C SER A 146 -9.28 -31.68 80.54
N SER A 147 -9.34 -30.33 80.60
CA SER A 147 -8.50 -29.43 81.40
C SER A 147 -7.05 -29.18 80.89
N ILE A 148 -6.42 -28.02 81.06
CA ILE A 148 -6.84 -26.59 81.02
C ILE A 148 -5.52 -25.78 81.06
N TYR A 149 -5.41 -24.73 80.24
CA TYR A 149 -4.54 -23.52 80.37
C TYR A 149 -3.02 -23.55 80.67
N HIS A 150 -2.40 -22.51 80.06
CA HIS A 150 -1.33 -21.63 80.57
C HIS A 150 0.18 -21.98 80.49
N GLY A 151 0.87 -21.14 79.69
CA GLY A 151 2.14 -20.49 80.06
C GLY A 151 3.42 -21.28 79.79
N ASP A 152 4.60 -20.65 79.73
CA ASP A 152 4.96 -19.25 79.51
C ASP A 152 6.48 -19.20 79.16
N LYS A 153 6.97 -18.09 78.59
CA LYS A 153 8.39 -17.67 78.47
C LYS A 153 9.42 -18.56 77.75
N GLY A 154 10.16 -17.88 76.86
CA GLY A 154 11.63 -17.92 76.92
C GLY A 154 12.38 -18.07 75.59
N GLY A 155 13.41 -17.24 75.37
CA GLY A 155 14.52 -17.57 74.46
C GLY A 155 14.56 -16.90 73.10
N ASP A 156 15.07 -15.67 73.07
CA ASP A 156 16.04 -15.12 72.13
C ASP A 156 15.91 -15.16 70.58
N LYS A 157 16.43 -14.07 70.02
CA LYS A 157 16.56 -13.70 68.59
C LYS A 157 17.85 -14.30 68.00
N PRO A 158 18.15 -14.05 66.70
CA PRO A 158 17.32 -14.10 65.49
C PRO A 158 17.97 -14.97 64.40
N LEU A 159 17.32 -15.17 63.24
CA LEU A 159 17.95 -14.99 61.92
C LEU A 159 16.93 -15.04 60.75
N LEU A 160 17.13 -14.14 59.79
CA LEU A 160 16.65 -14.14 58.40
C LEU A 160 15.13 -14.26 58.14
N ARG A 161 14.47 -13.09 58.16
CA ARG A 161 13.19 -12.82 57.48
C ARG A 161 13.46 -12.30 56.06
N ALA A 162 13.05 -13.05 55.04
CA ALA A 162 12.97 -12.62 53.63
C ALA A 162 11.67 -13.19 52.99
N PRO A 163 11.04 -12.51 52.01
CA PRO A 163 9.62 -12.18 52.21
C PRO A 163 8.59 -13.08 51.51
N SER A 164 7.41 -13.13 52.13
CA SER A 164 6.19 -13.73 51.60
C SER A 164 5.56 -12.90 50.47
N SER A 165 5.62 -13.40 49.23
CA SER A 165 4.68 -13.01 48.16
C SER A 165 4.12 -14.20 47.36
N ALA A 166 4.80 -15.36 47.37
CA ALA A 166 4.35 -16.57 46.66
C ALA A 166 3.12 -17.28 47.28
N LEU A 167 2.81 -17.03 48.55
CA LEU A 167 1.82 -17.80 49.33
C LEU A 167 0.36 -17.30 49.26
N ARG A 168 -0.02 -16.53 48.23
CA ARG A 168 -1.44 -16.19 47.97
C ARG A 168 -2.15 -17.11 46.96
N ASN A 169 -1.42 -17.86 46.14
CA ASN A 169 -2.03 -18.71 45.10
C ASN A 169 -2.40 -20.14 45.60
N ALA A 170 -1.93 -20.56 46.78
CA ALA A 170 -2.23 -21.88 47.34
C ALA A 170 -3.66 -22.01 47.91
N ALA A 171 -4.29 -20.90 48.32
CA ALA A 171 -5.58 -20.92 49.01
C ALA A 171 -6.78 -21.35 48.12
N TRP A 172 -6.67 -21.20 46.80
CA TRP A 172 -7.72 -21.58 45.84
C TRP A 172 -7.76 -23.11 45.62
N LEU A 173 -6.60 -23.74 45.46
CA LEU A 173 -6.46 -25.20 45.29
C LEU A 173 -6.95 -25.96 46.53
N GLY A 174 -6.70 -25.45 47.74
CA GLY A 174 -7.23 -26.00 48.99
C GLY A 174 -8.76 -25.93 49.09
N ARG A 175 -9.41 -24.92 48.49
CA ARG A 175 -10.88 -24.81 48.48
C ARG A 175 -11.52 -25.75 47.45
N LEU A 176 -10.91 -25.91 46.27
CA LEU A 176 -11.38 -26.87 45.26
C LEU A 176 -11.27 -28.33 45.72
N THR A 177 -10.17 -28.70 46.39
CA THR A 177 -10.00 -30.04 46.96
C THR A 177 -11.01 -30.33 48.08
N GLY A 178 -11.34 -29.35 48.92
CA GLY A 178 -12.41 -29.45 49.93
C GLY A 178 -13.81 -29.66 49.34
N ILE A 179 -14.12 -29.04 48.20
CA ILE A 179 -15.39 -29.25 47.47
C ILE A 179 -15.42 -30.66 46.87
N GLY A 180 -14.33 -31.06 46.20
CA GLY A 180 -14.17 -32.41 45.64
C GLY A 180 -14.29 -33.51 46.69
N ALA A 181 -13.75 -33.32 47.90
CA ALA A 181 -13.87 -34.29 48.99
C ALA A 181 -15.34 -34.55 49.38
N ARG A 182 -16.14 -33.48 49.54
CA ARG A 182 -17.54 -33.53 50.00
C ARG A 182 -18.56 -33.96 48.94
N MET A 183 -18.21 -33.98 47.66
CA MET A 183 -19.11 -34.45 46.59
C MET A 183 -19.36 -35.97 46.68
N GLY A 184 -20.64 -36.36 46.67
CA GLY A 184 -21.04 -37.77 46.58
C GLY A 184 -20.62 -38.45 45.27
N ARG A 185 -20.48 -39.78 45.29
CA ARG A 185 -19.94 -40.60 44.17
C ARG A 185 -20.67 -40.36 42.84
N LYS A 186 -22.00 -40.20 42.85
CA LYS A 186 -22.82 -39.88 41.66
C LYS A 186 -22.49 -38.49 41.08
N SER A 187 -22.28 -37.48 41.93
CA SER A 187 -21.92 -36.12 41.50
C SER A 187 -20.48 -36.04 40.99
N LYS A 188 -19.55 -36.82 41.56
CA LYS A 188 -18.18 -36.97 41.04
C LYS A 188 -18.16 -37.54 39.63
N ILE A 189 -18.94 -38.59 39.36
CA ILE A 189 -19.07 -39.18 38.02
C ILE A 189 -19.68 -38.17 37.04
N ARG A 190 -20.74 -37.45 37.42
CA ARG A 190 -21.33 -36.38 36.58
C ARG A 190 -20.32 -35.27 36.26
N ALA A 191 -19.57 -34.77 37.26
CA ALA A 191 -18.57 -33.74 37.06
C ALA A 191 -17.40 -34.21 36.19
N LEU A 192 -16.95 -35.47 36.35
CA LEU A 192 -15.94 -36.07 35.47
C LEU A 192 -16.46 -36.19 34.04
N PHE A 193 -17.71 -36.60 33.83
CA PHE A 193 -18.31 -36.66 32.49
C PHE A 193 -18.42 -35.27 31.84
N VAL A 194 -18.82 -34.24 32.59
CA VAL A 194 -18.83 -32.84 32.11
C VAL A 194 -17.42 -32.34 31.79
N LEU A 195 -16.42 -32.67 32.61
CA LEU A 195 -15.01 -32.32 32.36
C LEU A 195 -14.47 -33.01 31.10
N LEU A 196 -14.84 -34.29 30.89
CA LEU A 196 -14.43 -35.08 29.72
C LEU A 196 -15.14 -34.59 28.44
N LEU A 197 -16.40 -34.18 28.54
CA LEU A 197 -17.13 -33.50 27.46
C LEU A 197 -16.46 -32.15 27.11
N LEU A 198 -16.15 -31.32 28.11
CA LEU A 198 -15.43 -30.06 27.92
C LEU A 198 -14.05 -30.26 27.30
N SER A 199 -13.29 -31.28 27.74
CA SER A 199 -11.98 -31.58 27.16
C SER A 199 -12.09 -32.10 25.73
N ALA A 200 -13.11 -32.92 25.41
CA ALA A 200 -13.38 -33.37 24.05
C ALA A 200 -13.77 -32.22 23.12
N VAL A 201 -14.61 -31.29 23.59
CA VAL A 201 -14.97 -30.05 22.86
C VAL A 201 -13.73 -29.17 22.64
N LEU A 202 -12.92 -28.93 23.67
CA LEU A 202 -11.68 -28.15 23.54
C LEU A 202 -10.70 -28.82 22.57
N LEU A 203 -10.50 -30.14 22.67
CA LEU A 203 -9.67 -30.89 21.73
C LEU A 203 -10.20 -30.79 20.30
N PHE A 204 -11.51 -30.91 20.08
CA PHE A 204 -12.11 -30.76 18.76
C PHE A 204 -11.82 -29.38 18.15
N TYR A 205 -12.04 -28.30 18.89
CA TYR A 205 -11.82 -26.93 18.40
C TYR A 205 -10.35 -26.47 18.34
N HIS A 206 -9.44 -27.08 19.11
CA HIS A 206 -8.00 -26.75 19.09
C HIS A 206 -7.14 -27.67 18.22
N THR A 207 -7.69 -28.76 17.67
CA THR A 207 -6.97 -29.67 16.74
C THR A 207 -7.52 -29.53 15.31
N PRO A 208 -6.82 -30.03 14.28
CA PRO A 208 -7.34 -30.07 12.91
C PRO A 208 -8.60 -30.93 12.71
N LEU A 209 -9.16 -31.58 13.74
CA LEU A 209 -10.38 -32.38 13.64
C LEU A 209 -11.57 -31.58 13.11
N VAL A 210 -11.75 -30.31 13.53
CA VAL A 210 -12.78 -29.43 12.97
C VAL A 210 -12.61 -29.20 11.46
N TYR A 211 -11.39 -29.06 10.97
CA TYR A 211 -11.13 -28.86 9.53
C TYR A 211 -11.58 -30.08 8.72
N TYR A 212 -11.17 -31.29 9.13
CA TYR A 212 -11.58 -32.52 8.46
C TYR A 212 -13.10 -32.74 8.57
N TRP A 213 -13.71 -32.50 9.73
CA TRP A 213 -15.16 -32.60 9.92
C TRP A 213 -15.94 -31.66 8.99
N ARG A 214 -15.49 -30.41 8.85
CA ARG A 214 -16.09 -29.43 7.92
C ARG A 214 -15.93 -29.84 6.45
N ARG A 215 -14.79 -30.43 6.10
CA ARG A 215 -14.46 -30.85 4.72
C ARG A 215 -15.24 -32.07 4.23
N ILE A 216 -15.68 -32.98 5.12
CA ILE A 216 -16.43 -34.20 4.75
C ILE A 216 -17.76 -33.85 4.06
N SER A 217 -17.97 -34.39 2.86
CA SER A 217 -19.11 -34.05 1.98
C SER A 217 -20.50 -34.37 2.54
N TRP A 218 -20.62 -35.35 3.44
CA TRP A 218 -21.89 -35.72 4.09
C TRP A 218 -22.08 -35.11 5.50
N LEU A 219 -21.08 -34.41 6.05
CA LEU A 219 -21.16 -33.70 7.34
C LEU A 219 -21.16 -32.19 7.12
N GLY A 220 -20.00 -31.53 7.16
CA GLY A 220 -19.91 -30.09 6.95
C GLY A 220 -20.04 -29.65 5.49
N GLY A 221 -19.96 -30.57 4.53
CA GLY A 221 -20.21 -30.30 3.11
C GLY A 221 -19.14 -29.47 2.41
N GLY A 222 -18.00 -29.15 3.06
CA GLY A 222 -16.98 -28.25 2.50
C GLY A 222 -16.45 -28.67 1.12
N GLN A 223 -16.20 -29.97 0.90
CA GLN A 223 -15.78 -30.51 -0.42
C GLN A 223 -16.77 -30.29 -1.57
N LYS A 224 -18.00 -29.87 -1.29
CA LYS A 224 -18.98 -29.51 -2.33
C LYS A 224 -18.71 -28.13 -2.96
N TYR A 225 -17.88 -27.29 -2.34
CA TYR A 225 -17.63 -25.92 -2.75
C TYR A 225 -16.17 -25.73 -3.14
N VAL A 226 -15.94 -25.19 -4.34
CA VAL A 226 -14.62 -24.80 -4.83
C VAL A 226 -14.63 -23.31 -5.13
N ILE A 227 -13.68 -22.57 -4.59
CA ILE A 227 -13.46 -21.18 -4.96
C ILE A 227 -12.40 -21.15 -6.07
N ILE A 228 -12.72 -20.54 -7.20
CA ILE A 228 -11.73 -20.15 -8.21
C ILE A 228 -11.34 -18.70 -7.92
N LEU A 229 -10.06 -18.47 -7.67
CA LEU A 229 -9.49 -17.13 -7.59
C LEU A 229 -8.76 -16.84 -8.90
N ALA A 230 -9.27 -15.87 -9.65
CA ALA A 230 -8.57 -15.29 -10.78
C ALA A 230 -7.35 -14.52 -10.25
N ALA A 231 -6.16 -15.03 -10.51
CA ALA A 231 -4.89 -14.43 -10.14
C ALA A 231 -4.01 -14.28 -11.40
N ASN A 232 -2.84 -13.66 -11.24
CA ASN A 232 -1.85 -13.57 -12.30
C ASN A 232 -0.50 -13.94 -11.67
N VAL A 233 -0.18 -15.23 -11.73
CA VAL A 233 0.85 -15.87 -10.89
C VAL A 233 2.19 -15.96 -11.63
N GLY A 234 2.14 -16.24 -12.93
CA GLY A 234 3.26 -16.11 -13.86
C GLY A 234 3.28 -14.72 -14.48
N GLY A 235 4.33 -13.95 -14.22
CA GLY A 235 4.59 -12.69 -14.92
C GLY A 235 4.83 -12.94 -16.41
N GLY A 236 3.77 -12.87 -17.20
CA GLY A 236 3.81 -12.98 -18.67
C GLY A 236 4.43 -11.73 -19.32
N VAL A 237 5.04 -11.94 -20.49
CA VAL A 237 6.00 -11.02 -21.13
C VAL A 237 5.41 -9.67 -21.60
N MET A 238 4.08 -9.46 -21.54
CA MET A 238 3.44 -8.26 -22.13
C MET A 238 3.26 -7.07 -21.17
N GLU A 239 3.08 -7.29 -19.85
CA GLU A 239 2.93 -6.20 -18.88
C GLU A 239 3.54 -6.55 -17.51
N TRP A 240 4.48 -5.72 -17.04
CA TRP A 240 5.13 -5.90 -15.74
C TRP A 240 4.21 -5.46 -14.59
N LYS A 241 3.61 -6.46 -13.93
CA LYS A 241 2.78 -6.29 -12.73
C LYS A 241 3.48 -5.45 -11.65
N GLY A 242 2.90 -4.31 -11.31
CA GLY A 242 3.42 -3.33 -10.36
C GLY A 242 3.31 -3.78 -8.90
N ALA A 243 4.10 -3.13 -8.03
CA ALA A 243 4.13 -3.45 -6.59
C ALA A 243 2.77 -3.28 -5.88
N ARG A 244 1.84 -2.51 -6.45
CA ARG A 244 0.47 -2.34 -5.95
C ARG A 244 -0.37 -3.58 -6.27
N GLU A 245 -0.40 -4.04 -7.52
CA GLU A 245 -1.10 -5.27 -7.90
C GLU A 245 -0.54 -6.51 -7.18
N TRP A 246 0.79 -6.63 -7.03
CA TRP A 246 1.40 -7.70 -6.22
C TRP A 246 0.92 -7.69 -4.75
N ALA A 247 0.76 -6.50 -4.15
CA ALA A 247 0.26 -6.40 -2.79
C ALA A 247 -1.24 -6.73 -2.69
N ILE A 248 -2.05 -6.29 -3.66
CA ILE A 248 -3.48 -6.64 -3.78
C ILE A 248 -3.63 -8.15 -3.91
N GLU A 249 -2.91 -8.79 -4.83
CA GLU A 249 -2.91 -10.24 -5.00
C GLU A 249 -2.51 -10.97 -3.72
N ARG A 250 -1.39 -10.60 -3.11
CA ARG A 250 -0.90 -11.25 -1.90
C ARG A 250 -1.93 -11.19 -0.76
N ASP A 251 -2.59 -10.06 -0.57
CA ASP A 251 -3.62 -9.89 0.45
C ASP A 251 -4.93 -10.62 0.09
N SER A 252 -5.32 -10.61 -1.19
CA SER A 252 -6.47 -11.34 -1.75
C SER A 252 -6.30 -12.86 -1.62
N VAL A 253 -5.20 -13.43 -2.13
CA VAL A 253 -4.82 -14.85 -2.01
C VAL A 253 -4.77 -15.27 -0.54
N ARG A 254 -4.18 -14.45 0.34
CA ARG A 254 -4.11 -14.73 1.78
C ARG A 254 -5.50 -14.74 2.43
N ASN A 255 -6.38 -13.81 2.04
CA ASN A 255 -7.76 -13.74 2.50
C ASN A 255 -8.54 -15.01 2.11
N LYS A 256 -8.53 -15.39 0.82
CA LYS A 256 -9.23 -16.60 0.34
C LYS A 256 -8.66 -17.89 0.96
N LYS A 257 -7.33 -18.06 1.01
CA LYS A 257 -6.69 -19.22 1.67
C LYS A 257 -7.14 -19.38 3.13
N LYS A 258 -7.24 -18.27 3.89
CA LYS A 258 -7.71 -18.27 5.28
C LYS A 258 -9.19 -18.65 5.40
N TYR A 259 -10.03 -18.17 4.49
CA TYR A 259 -11.46 -18.50 4.47
C TYR A 259 -11.72 -19.97 4.12
N VAL A 260 -11.07 -20.46 3.06
CA VAL A 260 -11.13 -21.85 2.58
C VAL A 260 -10.65 -22.83 3.66
N HIS A 261 -9.51 -22.55 4.29
CA HIS A 261 -9.01 -23.36 5.41
C HIS A 261 -9.96 -23.37 6.62
N ARG A 262 -10.73 -22.31 6.86
CA ARG A 262 -11.68 -22.26 7.98
C ARG A 262 -12.89 -23.17 7.76
N TRP A 263 -13.35 -23.31 6.51
CA TRP A 263 -14.59 -24.01 6.17
C TRP A 263 -14.41 -25.34 5.45
N GLY A 264 -13.18 -25.71 5.09
CA GLY A 264 -12.91 -26.99 4.43
C GLY A 264 -13.35 -27.03 2.97
N TYR A 265 -13.40 -25.87 2.30
CA TYR A 265 -13.57 -25.78 0.85
C TYR A 265 -12.25 -26.15 0.13
N GLU A 266 -12.29 -26.15 -1.20
CA GLU A 266 -11.07 -26.13 -2.02
C GLU A 266 -10.84 -24.71 -2.60
N LEU A 267 -9.57 -24.38 -2.92
CA LEU A 267 -9.19 -23.14 -3.60
C LEU A 267 -8.36 -23.48 -4.83
N GLU A 268 -8.90 -23.21 -6.01
CA GLU A 268 -8.11 -23.16 -7.24
C GLU A 268 -7.62 -21.73 -7.45
N ILE A 269 -6.30 -21.56 -7.59
CA ILE A 269 -5.71 -20.28 -7.99
C ILE A 269 -5.34 -20.44 -9.46
N VAL A 270 -6.01 -19.67 -10.30
CA VAL A 270 -5.91 -19.72 -11.75
C VAL A 270 -5.04 -18.55 -12.22
N ASP A 271 -4.24 -18.78 -13.25
CA ASP A 271 -3.39 -17.76 -13.86
C ASP A 271 -3.99 -17.23 -15.17
N MET A 272 -4.59 -16.03 -15.10
CA MET A 272 -5.24 -15.35 -16.23
C MET A 272 -4.24 -14.71 -17.21
N SER A 273 -2.91 -14.82 -16.97
CA SER A 273 -1.91 -14.35 -17.94
C SER A 273 -1.55 -15.40 -18.99
N THR A 274 -1.92 -16.66 -18.76
CA THR A 274 -1.56 -17.79 -19.62
C THR A 274 -2.44 -17.90 -20.88
N LYS A 275 -2.46 -16.81 -21.66
CA LYS A 275 -3.15 -16.67 -22.95
C LYS A 275 -2.90 -17.89 -23.82
N LYS A 276 -3.90 -18.77 -23.95
CA LYS A 276 -3.79 -19.95 -24.82
C LYS A 276 -3.97 -19.53 -26.28
N ARG A 277 -2.90 -19.65 -27.07
CA ARG A 277 -2.94 -19.53 -28.53
C ARG A 277 -3.69 -20.72 -29.13
N TYR A 278 -5.00 -20.59 -29.24
CA TYR A 278 -5.83 -21.50 -30.03
C TYR A 278 -5.72 -21.10 -31.49
N ALA A 279 -5.17 -22.00 -32.33
CA ALA A 279 -5.11 -21.90 -33.79
C ALA A 279 -4.99 -20.45 -34.32
N HIS A 280 -3.75 -19.95 -34.39
CA HIS A 280 -3.37 -18.63 -34.96
C HIS A 280 -3.93 -17.35 -34.33
N GLU A 281 -4.97 -17.35 -33.49
CA GLU A 281 -5.55 -16.13 -32.90
C GLU A 281 -5.38 -16.00 -31.37
N TRP A 282 -5.34 -14.75 -30.89
CA TRP A 282 -5.37 -14.41 -29.46
C TRP A 282 -6.82 -14.20 -29.02
N ARG A 283 -7.38 -15.17 -28.27
CA ARG A 283 -8.75 -15.10 -27.75
C ARG A 283 -8.79 -14.43 -26.38
N GLU A 284 -8.56 -13.13 -26.35
CA GLU A 284 -8.48 -12.38 -25.09
C GLU A 284 -9.84 -12.29 -24.39
N SER A 285 -9.87 -12.67 -23.11
CA SER A 285 -10.98 -12.39 -22.15
C SER A 285 -12.25 -13.25 -22.25
N TRP A 286 -12.15 -14.49 -22.77
CA TRP A 286 -13.21 -15.51 -22.62
C TRP A 286 -12.83 -16.72 -21.75
N GLU A 287 -11.68 -16.62 -21.08
CA GLU A 287 -10.98 -17.74 -20.43
C GLU A 287 -11.71 -18.28 -19.18
N LYS A 288 -12.65 -17.53 -18.57
CA LYS A 288 -13.35 -17.99 -17.34
C LYS A 288 -14.07 -19.31 -17.58
N VAL A 289 -14.66 -19.47 -18.76
CA VAL A 289 -15.37 -20.69 -19.17
C VAL A 289 -14.45 -21.92 -19.16
N ASP A 290 -13.25 -21.77 -19.72
CA ASP A 290 -12.25 -22.84 -19.80
C ASP A 290 -11.72 -23.22 -18.41
N PHE A 291 -11.49 -22.23 -17.54
CA PHE A 291 -11.06 -22.46 -16.16
C PHE A 291 -12.16 -23.08 -15.28
N ILE A 292 -13.43 -22.70 -15.45
CA ILE A 292 -14.57 -23.35 -14.79
C ILE A 292 -14.67 -24.82 -15.24
N ARG A 293 -14.61 -25.09 -16.55
CA ARG A 293 -14.65 -26.45 -17.12
C ARG A 293 -13.49 -27.32 -16.60
N ASN A 294 -12.28 -26.78 -16.53
CA ASN A 294 -11.11 -27.49 -15.99
C ASN A 294 -11.23 -27.73 -14.46
N THR A 295 -11.79 -26.78 -13.72
CA THR A 295 -12.05 -26.92 -12.27
C THR A 295 -13.10 -27.99 -11.99
N LEU A 296 -14.19 -28.04 -12.77
CA LEU A 296 -15.22 -29.09 -12.68
C LEU A 296 -14.63 -30.50 -12.93
N ARG A 297 -13.66 -30.63 -13.82
CA ARG A 297 -12.93 -31.89 -14.08
C ARG A 297 -11.97 -32.23 -12.93
N LYS A 298 -11.21 -31.26 -12.41
CA LYS A 298 -10.22 -31.43 -11.34
C LYS A 298 -10.85 -31.81 -9.99
N TYR A 299 -12.01 -31.27 -9.67
CA TYR A 299 -12.69 -31.47 -8.38
C TYR A 299 -14.05 -32.16 -8.54
N PRO A 300 -14.10 -33.48 -8.83
CA PRO A 300 -15.35 -34.19 -9.17
C PRO A 300 -16.41 -34.19 -8.05
N LYS A 301 -16.03 -33.93 -6.80
CA LYS A 301 -16.93 -33.82 -5.64
C LYS A 301 -17.60 -32.44 -5.49
N ALA A 302 -17.16 -31.45 -6.24
CA ALA A 302 -17.72 -30.10 -6.21
C ALA A 302 -19.13 -30.08 -6.80
N GLU A 303 -20.10 -29.62 -6.02
CA GLU A 303 -21.47 -29.32 -6.48
C GLU A 303 -21.56 -27.88 -7.00
N TRP A 304 -20.84 -26.95 -6.36
CA TRP A 304 -20.83 -25.52 -6.69
C TRP A 304 -19.40 -24.99 -6.83
N ILE A 305 -19.20 -24.17 -7.86
CA ILE A 305 -18.02 -23.34 -8.06
C ILE A 305 -18.41 -21.89 -7.75
N TRP A 306 -17.54 -21.18 -7.03
CA TRP A 306 -17.60 -19.73 -6.86
C TRP A 306 -16.42 -19.09 -7.59
N TRP A 307 -16.71 -18.28 -8.60
CA TRP A 307 -15.70 -17.43 -9.23
C TRP A 307 -15.49 -16.17 -8.40
N LEU A 308 -14.24 -15.79 -8.17
CA LEU A 308 -13.85 -14.53 -7.53
C LEU A 308 -12.68 -13.88 -8.27
N ASP A 309 -12.86 -12.61 -8.64
CA ASP A 309 -11.80 -11.80 -9.22
C ASP A 309 -10.74 -11.39 -8.18
N LEU A 310 -9.55 -11.03 -8.67
CA LEU A 310 -8.38 -10.69 -7.86
C LEU A 310 -8.67 -9.58 -6.84
N ASN A 311 -9.40 -8.54 -7.26
CA ASN A 311 -9.66 -7.30 -6.52
C ASN A 311 -10.79 -7.45 -5.47
N THR A 312 -11.20 -8.67 -5.14
CA THR A 312 -12.21 -8.95 -4.10
C THR A 312 -11.59 -9.25 -2.73
N PHE A 313 -12.29 -8.94 -1.64
CA PHE A 313 -11.90 -9.26 -0.27
C PHE A 313 -13.08 -9.76 0.56
N ILE A 314 -12.95 -10.95 1.16
CA ILE A 314 -13.98 -11.52 2.04
C ILE A 314 -13.90 -10.81 3.39
N MET A 315 -14.92 -10.00 3.69
CA MET A 315 -15.00 -9.17 4.89
C MET A 315 -15.44 -9.97 6.11
N GLU A 316 -16.34 -10.94 5.92
CA GLU A 316 -16.96 -11.74 6.98
C GLU A 316 -16.55 -13.23 6.90
N PRO A 317 -15.36 -13.60 7.40
CA PRO A 317 -14.90 -15.00 7.40
C PRO A 317 -15.63 -15.87 8.44
N SER A 318 -16.64 -15.33 9.11
CA SER A 318 -17.48 -15.93 10.16
C SER A 318 -18.64 -16.74 9.61
N TYR A 319 -19.06 -16.50 8.37
CA TYR A 319 -20.18 -17.21 7.71
C TYR A 319 -19.68 -18.31 6.77
N SER A 320 -20.45 -19.40 6.66
CA SER A 320 -20.26 -20.42 5.61
C SER A 320 -21.06 -20.03 4.36
N LEU A 321 -20.73 -20.59 3.19
CA LEU A 321 -21.49 -20.34 1.95
C LEU A 321 -22.88 -21.02 2.02
N GLN A 322 -22.93 -22.17 2.68
CA GLN A 322 -24.15 -22.91 2.99
C GLN A 322 -25.13 -22.03 3.76
N ASP A 323 -24.71 -21.48 4.91
CA ASP A 323 -25.58 -20.68 5.78
C ASP A 323 -25.87 -19.29 5.19
N HIS A 324 -24.88 -18.68 4.52
CA HIS A 324 -25.03 -17.35 3.93
C HIS A 324 -25.94 -17.35 2.69
N ILE A 325 -25.89 -18.41 1.86
CA ILE A 325 -26.60 -18.45 0.57
C ILE A 325 -27.40 -19.75 0.43
N PHE A 326 -26.74 -20.90 0.30
CA PHE A 326 -27.31 -22.08 -0.34
C PHE A 326 -28.42 -22.80 0.45
N ASN A 327 -28.38 -22.77 1.79
CA ASN A 327 -29.40 -23.39 2.65
C ASN A 327 -30.75 -22.68 2.56
N SER A 328 -30.79 -21.42 2.11
CA SER A 328 -32.00 -20.61 1.96
C SER A 328 -31.98 -19.85 0.61
N LEU A 329 -31.55 -20.54 -0.45
CA LEU A 329 -31.34 -19.92 -1.77
C LEU A 329 -32.65 -19.35 -2.34
N GLY A 330 -33.77 -20.05 -2.15
CA GLY A 330 -35.08 -19.61 -2.64
C GLY A 330 -35.64 -18.34 -1.97
N ASP A 331 -35.20 -18.03 -0.75
CA ASP A 331 -35.66 -16.83 -0.02
C ASP A 331 -34.75 -15.61 -0.27
N LYS A 332 -33.51 -15.84 -0.71
CA LYS A 332 -32.46 -14.82 -0.88
C LYS A 332 -32.22 -14.42 -2.33
N ALA A 333 -32.46 -15.33 -3.27
CA ALA A 333 -32.23 -15.09 -4.69
C ALA A 333 -33.54 -14.81 -5.42
N TYR A 334 -33.59 -13.68 -6.14
CA TYR A 334 -34.71 -13.34 -7.00
C TYR A 334 -34.48 -13.89 -8.42
N ARG A 335 -35.57 -14.12 -9.15
CA ARG A 335 -35.53 -14.72 -10.49
C ARG A 335 -36.20 -13.85 -11.56
N ASP A 336 -37.08 -12.94 -11.14
CA ASP A 336 -37.61 -11.91 -12.03
C ASP A 336 -36.60 -10.78 -12.15
N ILE A 337 -35.96 -10.66 -13.32
CA ILE A 337 -34.98 -9.60 -13.59
C ILE A 337 -35.57 -8.21 -13.39
N ASN A 338 -36.90 -8.04 -13.50
CA ASN A 338 -37.57 -6.75 -13.31
C ASN A 338 -37.48 -6.18 -11.88
N GLU A 339 -37.09 -6.98 -10.87
CA GLU A 339 -36.83 -6.48 -9.51
C GLU A 339 -35.66 -5.47 -9.49
N PHE A 340 -34.65 -5.68 -10.33
CA PHE A 340 -33.55 -4.76 -10.57
C PHE A 340 -32.96 -5.03 -11.96
N ASN A 341 -33.24 -4.13 -12.91
CA ASN A 341 -32.97 -4.30 -14.34
C ASN A 341 -32.21 -3.08 -14.91
N PRO A 342 -30.91 -2.89 -14.59
CA PRO A 342 -30.13 -1.73 -15.06
C PRO A 342 -29.99 -1.67 -16.58
N LEU A 343 -30.01 -2.84 -17.24
CA LEU A 343 -29.90 -3.00 -18.70
C LEU A 343 -31.23 -2.82 -19.45
N ASN A 344 -32.35 -2.64 -18.74
CA ASN A 344 -33.69 -2.56 -19.32
C ASN A 344 -34.04 -3.75 -20.25
N ILE A 345 -33.58 -4.96 -19.91
CA ILE A 345 -33.83 -6.19 -20.67
C ILE A 345 -35.33 -6.50 -20.65
N THR A 346 -35.91 -6.80 -21.82
CA THR A 346 -37.33 -7.10 -21.96
C THR A 346 -37.68 -8.47 -21.37
N HIS A 347 -38.48 -8.48 -20.29
CA HIS A 347 -38.85 -9.71 -19.58
C HIS A 347 -40.25 -9.61 -18.93
N PRO A 348 -41.06 -10.70 -18.93
CA PRO A 348 -40.88 -11.96 -19.65
C PRO A 348 -41.16 -11.83 -21.15
N PHE A 349 -40.81 -12.86 -21.93
CA PHE A 349 -41.16 -12.92 -23.34
C PHE A 349 -42.67 -13.12 -23.56
N THR A 350 -43.23 -12.43 -24.55
CA THR A 350 -44.66 -12.48 -24.92
C THR A 350 -44.95 -13.38 -26.12
N GLU A 351 -43.93 -13.99 -26.72
CA GLU A 351 -44.05 -14.73 -27.98
C GLU A 351 -44.78 -16.07 -27.81
N GLY A 352 -45.84 -16.29 -28.61
CA GLY A 352 -46.77 -17.40 -28.41
C GLY A 352 -46.23 -18.82 -28.66
N TYR A 353 -45.06 -18.95 -29.32
CA TYR A 353 -44.42 -20.24 -29.58
C TYR A 353 -43.55 -20.74 -28.42
N LEU A 354 -43.35 -19.93 -27.38
CA LEU A 354 -42.58 -20.28 -26.19
C LEU A 354 -43.41 -21.07 -25.16
N ASP A 355 -42.76 -22.00 -24.47
CA ASP A 355 -43.40 -22.78 -23.41
C ASP A 355 -43.78 -21.92 -22.19
N ALA A 356 -44.66 -22.44 -21.35
CA ALA A 356 -45.22 -21.70 -20.22
C ALA A 356 -44.15 -21.30 -19.16
N ALA A 357 -43.06 -22.06 -19.01
CA ALA A 357 -41.98 -21.69 -18.10
C ALA A 357 -41.08 -20.59 -18.72
N SER A 358 -40.83 -20.63 -20.04
CA SER A 358 -40.10 -19.56 -20.73
C SER A 358 -40.85 -18.22 -20.81
N ARG A 359 -42.18 -18.24 -20.73
CA ARG A 359 -43.04 -17.04 -20.62
C ARG A 359 -43.30 -16.58 -19.18
N SER A 360 -42.79 -17.29 -18.18
CA SER A 360 -42.93 -16.95 -16.76
C SER A 360 -41.83 -15.99 -16.31
N ALA A 361 -42.18 -14.93 -15.59
CA ALA A 361 -41.22 -13.98 -15.03
C ALA A 361 -40.20 -14.63 -14.07
N VAL A 362 -40.56 -15.76 -13.44
CA VAL A 362 -39.68 -16.51 -12.51
C VAL A 362 -39.21 -17.87 -13.08
N GLY A 363 -39.51 -18.18 -14.34
CA GLY A 363 -39.29 -19.51 -14.90
C GLY A 363 -40.19 -20.56 -14.27
N ASP A 364 -39.60 -21.67 -13.80
CA ASP A 364 -40.33 -22.78 -13.16
C ASP A 364 -40.56 -22.61 -11.65
N GLY A 365 -40.07 -21.53 -11.04
CA GLY A 365 -40.29 -21.21 -9.61
C GLY A 365 -39.63 -22.16 -8.60
N HIS A 366 -38.84 -23.15 -9.04
CA HIS A 366 -38.22 -24.14 -8.15
C HIS A 366 -36.76 -23.77 -7.85
N PRO A 367 -36.34 -23.58 -6.58
CA PRO A 367 -34.94 -23.28 -6.25
C PRO A 367 -33.95 -24.36 -6.71
N SER A 368 -34.40 -25.62 -6.82
CA SER A 368 -33.60 -26.74 -7.30
C SER A 368 -33.21 -26.67 -8.79
N SER A 369 -33.89 -25.85 -9.60
CA SER A 369 -33.54 -25.62 -11.00
C SER A 369 -32.41 -24.61 -11.19
N ILE A 370 -32.06 -23.84 -10.15
CA ILE A 370 -31.00 -22.82 -10.23
C ILE A 370 -29.64 -23.49 -10.44
N ASN A 371 -28.95 -23.11 -11.52
CA ASN A 371 -27.63 -23.60 -11.89
C ASN A 371 -26.59 -22.48 -12.01
N ILE A 372 -27.00 -21.23 -12.28
CA ILE A 372 -26.12 -20.05 -12.21
C ILE A 372 -26.72 -19.01 -11.27
N VAL A 373 -25.89 -18.42 -10.42
CA VAL A 373 -26.26 -17.34 -9.51
C VAL A 373 -25.26 -16.20 -9.66
N LEU A 374 -25.73 -15.04 -10.09
CA LEU A 374 -24.91 -13.84 -10.25
C LEU A 374 -25.55 -12.66 -9.49
N SER A 375 -24.91 -11.50 -9.55
CA SER A 375 -25.48 -10.24 -9.07
C SER A 375 -25.48 -9.21 -10.19
N GLN A 376 -26.22 -8.11 -9.99
CA GLN A 376 -26.32 -7.02 -10.96
C GLN A 376 -25.85 -5.71 -10.32
N ASP A 377 -25.11 -4.91 -11.07
CA ASP A 377 -24.53 -3.65 -10.60
C ASP A 377 -25.01 -2.44 -11.43
N CYS A 378 -24.18 -1.39 -11.55
CA CYS A 378 -24.53 -0.19 -12.31
C CYS A 378 -24.39 -0.35 -13.83
N SER A 379 -23.62 -1.34 -14.32
CA SER A 379 -23.39 -1.56 -15.75
C SER A 379 -24.09 -2.79 -16.30
N GLY A 380 -24.43 -3.78 -15.45
CA GLY A 380 -25.15 -4.97 -15.90
C GLY A 380 -24.93 -6.19 -15.02
N PHE A 381 -24.61 -7.32 -15.65
CA PHE A 381 -24.35 -8.60 -14.99
C PHE A 381 -22.92 -8.65 -14.43
N ASN A 382 -22.78 -8.71 -13.10
CA ASN A 382 -21.47 -8.68 -12.49
C ASN A 382 -20.79 -10.07 -12.47
N LEU A 383 -19.79 -10.26 -13.35
CA LEU A 383 -18.97 -11.47 -13.43
C LEU A 383 -17.72 -11.49 -12.53
N GLY A 384 -17.60 -10.55 -11.60
CA GLY A 384 -16.51 -10.51 -10.62
C GLY A 384 -16.73 -11.38 -9.36
N SER A 385 -17.98 -11.78 -9.11
CA SER A 385 -18.36 -12.74 -8.07
C SER A 385 -19.66 -13.44 -8.47
N PHE A 386 -19.57 -14.70 -8.92
CA PHE A 386 -20.75 -15.48 -9.34
C PHE A 386 -20.55 -16.98 -9.08
N PHE A 387 -21.66 -17.71 -8.99
CA PHE A 387 -21.68 -19.15 -8.69
C PHE A 387 -22.22 -19.96 -9.86
N VAL A 388 -21.62 -21.13 -10.09
CA VAL A 388 -22.03 -22.09 -11.11
C VAL A 388 -22.15 -23.48 -10.49
N ARG A 389 -23.26 -24.15 -10.71
CA ARG A 389 -23.53 -25.51 -10.26
C ARG A 389 -23.00 -26.53 -11.26
N ARG A 390 -22.55 -27.70 -10.81
CA ARG A 390 -22.29 -28.85 -11.69
C ARG A 390 -23.60 -29.42 -12.24
N GLY A 391 -23.67 -29.62 -13.56
CA GLY A 391 -24.75 -30.37 -14.20
C GLY A 391 -24.69 -30.29 -15.73
N VAL A 392 -25.46 -31.15 -16.41
CA VAL A 392 -25.53 -31.21 -17.89
C VAL A 392 -25.94 -29.87 -18.51
N TRP A 393 -26.78 -29.10 -17.81
CA TRP A 393 -27.15 -27.75 -18.21
C TRP A 393 -25.93 -26.81 -18.25
N THR A 394 -25.05 -26.90 -17.24
CA THR A 394 -23.84 -26.10 -17.13
C THR A 394 -22.84 -26.47 -18.21
N ASP A 395 -22.65 -27.76 -18.48
CA ASP A 395 -21.76 -28.19 -19.57
C ASP A 395 -22.22 -27.59 -20.92
N ARG A 396 -23.53 -27.61 -21.20
CA ARG A 396 -24.13 -26.95 -22.38
C ARG A 396 -23.98 -25.43 -22.37
N LEU A 397 -24.14 -24.76 -21.23
CA LEU A 397 -23.90 -23.32 -21.12
C LEU A 397 -22.44 -22.99 -21.42
N LEU A 398 -21.49 -23.74 -20.87
CA LEU A 398 -20.06 -23.55 -21.11
C LEU A 398 -19.66 -23.88 -22.56
N ASP A 399 -20.41 -24.75 -23.26
CA ASP A 399 -20.20 -25.01 -24.69
C ASP A 399 -20.71 -23.83 -25.55
N VAL A 400 -21.90 -23.29 -25.25
CA VAL A 400 -22.51 -22.16 -26.01
C VAL A 400 -21.87 -20.82 -25.68
N TRP A 401 -21.49 -20.57 -24.43
CA TRP A 401 -20.85 -19.32 -23.99
C TRP A 401 -19.40 -19.18 -24.50
N TRP A 402 -18.78 -20.30 -24.91
CA TRP A 402 -17.49 -20.38 -25.58
C TRP A 402 -17.62 -20.66 -27.09
N ASP A 403 -18.78 -20.41 -27.71
CA ASP A 403 -18.98 -20.63 -29.15
C ASP A 403 -17.94 -19.81 -29.96
N PRO A 404 -17.04 -20.47 -30.72
CA PRO A 404 -15.98 -19.79 -31.44
C PRO A 404 -16.52 -18.86 -32.53
N VAL A 405 -17.67 -19.17 -33.13
CA VAL A 405 -18.27 -18.36 -34.21
C VAL A 405 -18.88 -17.08 -33.62
N ALA A 406 -19.53 -17.18 -32.46
CA ALA A 406 -20.05 -16.03 -31.74
C ALA A 406 -18.91 -15.11 -31.26
N TYR A 407 -17.80 -15.68 -30.78
CA TYR A 407 -16.58 -14.93 -30.45
C TYR A 407 -16.08 -14.13 -31.66
N GLU A 408 -15.80 -14.79 -32.79
CA GLU A 408 -15.21 -14.16 -33.99
C GLU A 408 -16.08 -13.01 -34.51
N GLN A 409 -17.41 -13.15 -34.48
CA GLN A 409 -18.34 -12.13 -34.93
C GLN A 409 -18.51 -10.94 -33.98
N LYS A 410 -18.30 -11.11 -32.66
CA LYS A 410 -18.72 -10.11 -31.65
C LYS A 410 -17.63 -9.59 -30.72
N HIS A 411 -16.45 -10.21 -30.65
CA HIS A 411 -15.37 -9.77 -29.75
C HIS A 411 -14.86 -8.34 -30.00
N MET A 412 -15.08 -7.78 -31.20
CA MET A 412 -14.76 -6.39 -31.54
C MET A 412 -15.91 -5.40 -31.27
N GLU A 413 -17.14 -5.89 -31.09
CA GLU A 413 -18.32 -5.06 -30.76
C GLU A 413 -18.53 -4.95 -29.24
N TRP A 414 -18.22 -6.01 -28.49
CA TRP A 414 -18.48 -6.14 -27.06
C TRP A 414 -17.34 -5.61 -26.19
N ALA A 415 -17.53 -4.40 -25.66
CA ALA A 415 -16.56 -3.72 -24.79
C ALA A 415 -16.28 -4.45 -23.47
N HIS A 416 -17.27 -5.15 -22.90
CA HIS A 416 -17.16 -5.96 -21.68
C HIS A 416 -17.10 -7.47 -21.97
N LYS A 417 -17.00 -7.86 -23.24
CA LYS A 417 -16.57 -9.19 -23.72
C LYS A 417 -17.42 -10.35 -23.16
N GLU A 418 -16.90 -11.14 -22.21
CA GLU A 418 -17.62 -12.22 -21.51
C GLU A 418 -18.96 -11.79 -20.90
N GLN A 419 -19.02 -10.58 -20.37
CA GLN A 419 -20.20 -10.01 -19.72
C GLN A 419 -21.29 -9.76 -20.76
N ASP A 420 -20.99 -8.96 -21.78
CA ASP A 420 -21.91 -8.69 -22.90
C ASP A 420 -22.36 -9.99 -23.59
N ALA A 421 -21.48 -10.98 -23.70
CA ALA A 421 -21.80 -12.29 -24.25
C ALA A 421 -22.83 -13.05 -23.40
N LEU A 422 -22.69 -13.06 -22.06
CA LEU A 422 -23.68 -13.69 -21.18
C LEU A 422 -24.99 -12.90 -21.14
N GLU A 423 -24.92 -11.57 -21.18
CA GLU A 423 -26.10 -10.68 -21.25
C GLU A 423 -26.86 -10.88 -22.56
N GLN A 424 -26.16 -11.02 -23.70
CA GLN A 424 -26.77 -11.36 -24.99
C GLN A 424 -27.38 -12.76 -24.98
N LEU A 425 -26.67 -13.76 -24.44
CA LEU A 425 -27.23 -15.10 -24.30
C LEU A 425 -28.48 -15.09 -23.41
N TYR A 426 -28.45 -14.36 -22.29
CA TYR A 426 -29.63 -14.20 -21.43
C TYR A 426 -30.76 -13.47 -22.14
N THR A 427 -30.45 -12.49 -22.99
CA THR A 427 -31.43 -11.71 -23.76
C THR A 427 -32.03 -12.50 -24.92
N ALA A 428 -31.27 -13.40 -25.55
CA ALA A 428 -31.72 -14.19 -26.70
C ALA A 428 -32.26 -15.60 -26.36
N GLN A 429 -31.83 -16.23 -25.26
CA GLN A 429 -32.08 -17.64 -24.98
C GLN A 429 -33.03 -17.86 -23.78
N PRO A 430 -34.31 -18.23 -24.00
CA PRO A 430 -35.27 -18.45 -22.91
C PRO A 430 -34.83 -19.56 -21.93
N TRP A 431 -34.17 -20.61 -22.43
CA TRP A 431 -33.73 -21.76 -21.64
C TRP A 431 -32.62 -21.43 -20.62
N LEU A 432 -31.90 -20.32 -20.80
CA LEU A 432 -30.91 -19.84 -19.83
C LEU A 432 -31.60 -19.26 -18.59
N ARG A 433 -32.61 -18.41 -18.79
CA ARG A 433 -33.32 -17.69 -17.70
C ARG A 433 -33.97 -18.62 -16.69
N ARG A 434 -34.52 -19.75 -17.13
CA ARG A 434 -35.10 -20.79 -16.26
C ARG A 434 -34.12 -21.33 -15.21
N HIS A 435 -32.82 -21.19 -15.43
CA HIS A 435 -31.77 -21.74 -14.57
C HIS A 435 -30.85 -20.66 -13.96
N THR A 436 -31.13 -19.38 -14.24
CA THR A 436 -30.46 -18.22 -13.66
C THR A 436 -31.24 -17.70 -12.45
N ALA A 437 -30.52 -17.28 -11.42
CA ALA A 437 -31.05 -16.45 -10.34
C ALA A 437 -30.08 -15.32 -10.01
N PHE A 438 -30.60 -14.26 -9.39
CA PHE A 438 -29.86 -13.08 -9.01
C PHE A 438 -29.83 -12.92 -7.49
N LEU A 439 -28.70 -12.49 -6.95
CA LEU A 439 -28.57 -12.06 -5.56
C LEU A 439 -28.40 -10.54 -5.51
N PRO A 440 -28.92 -9.85 -4.48
CA PRO A 440 -28.62 -8.45 -4.23
C PRO A 440 -27.10 -8.22 -4.17
N GLN A 441 -26.59 -7.25 -4.94
CA GLN A 441 -25.14 -7.01 -5.15
C GLN A 441 -24.32 -7.08 -3.86
N ARG A 442 -24.75 -6.38 -2.82
CA ARG A 442 -24.06 -6.31 -1.52
C ARG A 442 -23.92 -7.65 -0.78
N MET A 443 -24.76 -8.65 -1.07
CA MET A 443 -24.68 -9.95 -0.41
C MET A 443 -23.42 -10.75 -0.78
N ILE A 444 -22.88 -10.56 -1.98
CA ILE A 444 -21.75 -11.37 -2.51
C ILE A 444 -20.68 -10.54 -3.23
N ASN A 445 -20.90 -9.24 -3.43
CA ASN A 445 -20.14 -8.42 -4.38
C ASN A 445 -20.30 -6.90 -4.14
N SER A 446 -20.35 -6.47 -2.86
CA SER A 446 -20.49 -5.03 -2.53
C SER A 446 -19.32 -4.20 -3.10
N PHE A 447 -19.56 -2.92 -3.41
CA PHE A 447 -18.54 -2.03 -3.95
C PHE A 447 -18.05 -0.97 -2.94
N PRO A 448 -16.77 -0.56 -2.97
CA PRO A 448 -16.27 0.58 -2.21
C PRO A 448 -16.89 1.89 -2.69
N GLU A 449 -17.12 2.84 -1.76
CA GLU A 449 -17.61 4.19 -2.08
C GLU A 449 -16.76 4.84 -3.19
N GLY A 450 -17.40 5.22 -4.30
CA GLY A 450 -16.72 5.79 -5.48
C GLY A 450 -16.54 4.81 -6.66
N ALA A 451 -16.97 3.55 -6.52
CA ALA A 451 -17.36 2.75 -7.68
C ALA A 451 -18.63 3.34 -8.33
N CYS A 452 -18.93 2.98 -9.58
CA CYS A 452 -20.20 3.35 -10.24
C CYS A 452 -20.54 4.86 -10.17
N ALA A 453 -19.52 5.72 -10.29
CA ALA A 453 -19.64 7.16 -9.99
C ALA A 453 -20.69 7.92 -10.81
N GLU A 454 -21.06 7.43 -12.00
CA GLU A 454 -22.02 8.05 -12.92
C GLU A 454 -23.43 8.15 -12.33
N ASN A 455 -23.84 7.15 -11.53
CA ASN A 455 -25.18 7.09 -10.92
C ASN A 455 -25.20 7.55 -9.45
N GLY A 456 -24.08 8.06 -8.92
CA GLY A 456 -23.94 8.48 -7.53
C GLY A 456 -23.87 7.32 -6.53
N ASN A 457 -24.02 7.64 -5.24
CA ASN A 457 -23.84 6.67 -4.15
C ASN A 457 -25.14 5.89 -3.85
N ASP A 458 -25.48 4.88 -4.67
CA ASP A 458 -26.59 3.97 -4.38
C ASP A 458 -26.22 2.98 -3.25
N SER A 459 -26.97 3.05 -2.15
CA SER A 459 -26.87 2.14 -0.99
C SER A 459 -27.17 0.66 -1.28
N ARG A 460 -27.69 0.32 -2.46
CA ARG A 460 -27.94 -1.07 -2.90
C ARG A 460 -26.69 -1.80 -3.37
N ILE A 461 -25.68 -1.08 -3.84
CA ILE A 461 -24.45 -1.65 -4.42
C ILE A 461 -23.21 -1.39 -3.54
N HIS A 462 -23.18 -0.28 -2.79
CA HIS A 462 -22.04 0.12 -1.98
C HIS A 462 -21.97 -0.58 -0.61
N TYR A 463 -20.76 -0.89 -0.14
CA TYR A 463 -20.50 -1.58 1.13
C TYR A 463 -21.07 -0.81 2.34
N ASP A 464 -21.98 -1.42 3.12
CA ASP A 464 -22.35 -0.90 4.45
C ASP A 464 -21.66 -1.69 5.59
N ARG A 465 -21.01 -0.93 6.46
CA ARG A 465 -20.37 -1.42 7.69
C ARG A 465 -21.38 -1.93 8.74
N ARG A 466 -22.62 -1.44 8.75
CA ARG A 466 -23.67 -1.83 9.70
C ARG A 466 -24.22 -3.22 9.40
N ASP A 467 -24.52 -3.46 8.13
CA ASP A 467 -25.12 -4.71 7.66
C ASP A 467 -24.09 -5.84 7.53
N ARG A 468 -22.80 -5.48 7.50
CA ARG A 468 -21.64 -6.39 7.43
C ARG A 468 -21.63 -7.22 6.15
N ASP A 469 -21.63 -6.51 5.03
CA ASP A 469 -21.59 -7.11 3.69
C ASP A 469 -20.43 -8.12 3.56
N PHE A 470 -20.73 -9.27 2.95
CA PHE A 470 -19.89 -10.48 3.06
C PHE A 470 -18.58 -10.38 2.28
N VAL A 471 -18.62 -9.79 1.08
CA VAL A 471 -17.47 -9.56 0.18
C VAL A 471 -17.56 -8.15 -0.37
N VAL A 472 -16.42 -7.48 -0.40
CA VAL A 472 -16.22 -6.22 -1.14
C VAL A 472 -15.37 -6.50 -2.39
N ASN A 473 -15.71 -5.86 -3.50
CA ASN A 473 -15.01 -5.93 -4.78
C ASN A 473 -14.54 -4.52 -5.16
N MET A 474 -13.22 -4.29 -5.20
CA MET A 474 -12.66 -3.03 -5.68
C MET A 474 -12.66 -2.99 -7.22
N ALA A 475 -13.85 -2.97 -7.81
CA ALA A 475 -14.01 -2.81 -9.26
C ALA A 475 -13.56 -1.40 -9.70
N GLY A 476 -12.97 -1.32 -10.89
CA GLY A 476 -12.57 -0.05 -11.52
C GLY A 476 -11.16 0.45 -11.19
N CYS A 477 -10.22 -0.41 -10.79
CA CYS A 477 -8.83 -0.03 -10.49
C CYS A 477 -8.10 0.62 -11.68
N GLU A 478 -8.34 0.10 -12.88
CA GLU A 478 -7.75 0.58 -14.14
C GLU A 478 -8.16 2.02 -14.48
N TRP A 479 -9.28 2.50 -13.92
CA TRP A 479 -9.85 3.83 -14.15
C TRP A 479 -9.35 4.86 -13.12
N GLY A 480 -8.10 4.74 -12.68
CA GLY A 480 -7.41 5.73 -11.83
C GLY A 480 -7.73 5.67 -10.33
N ARG A 481 -8.35 4.59 -9.83
CA ARG A 481 -8.69 4.42 -8.40
C ARG A 481 -7.55 3.77 -7.60
N ASP A 482 -7.33 4.19 -6.35
CA ASP A 482 -6.32 3.58 -5.46
C ASP A 482 -6.84 2.31 -4.77
N CYS A 483 -7.14 1.28 -5.56
CA CYS A 483 -7.56 -0.03 -5.07
C CYS A 483 -6.61 -0.65 -4.06
N TRP A 484 -5.31 -0.30 -4.09
CA TRP A 484 -4.35 -0.77 -3.10
C TRP A 484 -4.60 -0.15 -1.72
N GLY A 485 -4.83 1.17 -1.67
CA GLY A 485 -5.25 1.87 -0.45
C GLY A 485 -6.59 1.39 0.06
N GLU A 486 -7.56 1.16 -0.83
CA GLU A 486 -8.87 0.60 -0.49
C GLU A 486 -8.76 -0.82 0.09
N MET A 487 -8.07 -1.74 -0.60
CA MET A 487 -7.80 -3.11 -0.13
C MET A 487 -7.12 -3.12 1.25
N TYR A 488 -6.16 -2.22 1.48
CA TYR A 488 -5.54 -2.04 2.79
C TYR A 488 -6.55 -1.63 3.87
N ASN A 489 -7.41 -0.65 3.58
CA ASN A 489 -8.43 -0.14 4.50
C ASN A 489 -9.50 -1.19 4.83
N PHE A 490 -10.03 -1.91 3.83
CA PHE A 490 -11.00 -2.99 4.04
C PHE A 490 -10.42 -4.17 4.80
N ARG A 491 -9.14 -4.50 4.57
CA ARG A 491 -8.40 -5.49 5.36
C ARG A 491 -8.31 -5.09 6.84
N GLU A 492 -7.95 -3.85 7.16
CA GLU A 492 -7.95 -3.35 8.55
C GLU A 492 -9.36 -3.31 9.16
N LEU A 493 -10.38 -2.93 8.38
CA LEU A 493 -11.77 -2.91 8.82
C LEU A 493 -12.30 -4.32 9.14
N SER A 494 -12.02 -5.32 8.29
CA SER A 494 -12.38 -6.72 8.57
C SER A 494 -11.68 -7.24 9.83
N TYR A 495 -10.40 -6.92 10.03
CA TYR A 495 -9.69 -7.25 11.27
C TYR A 495 -10.26 -6.54 12.50
N TYR A 496 -10.78 -5.31 12.37
CA TYR A 496 -11.43 -4.59 13.45
C TYR A 496 -12.80 -5.19 13.81
N LEU A 497 -13.62 -5.51 12.82
CA LEU A 497 -14.96 -6.08 13.03
C LEU A 497 -14.90 -7.50 13.61
N ASN A 498 -13.99 -8.34 13.09
CA ASN A 498 -13.91 -9.77 13.42
C ASN A 498 -12.97 -10.12 14.60
N ARG A 499 -12.72 -9.17 15.50
CA ARG A 499 -11.96 -9.42 16.76
C ARG A 499 -12.70 -10.40 17.66
N ASN A 500 -11.98 -11.36 18.22
CA ASN A 500 -12.52 -12.33 19.17
C ASN A 500 -12.99 -11.65 20.46
N LEU A 501 -13.96 -12.24 21.15
CA LEU A 501 -14.46 -11.74 22.46
C LEU A 501 -13.33 -11.56 23.49
N TRP A 502 -12.32 -12.43 23.48
CA TRP A 502 -11.15 -12.31 24.35
C TRP A 502 -10.21 -11.15 23.96
N GLU A 503 -10.10 -10.82 22.68
CA GLU A 503 -9.30 -9.69 22.20
C GLU A 503 -9.99 -8.37 22.54
N ARG A 504 -11.30 -8.28 22.31
CA ARG A 504 -12.14 -7.16 22.76
C ARG A 504 -12.03 -7.00 24.27
N PHE A 505 -12.32 -8.05 25.05
CA PHE A 505 -12.19 -8.03 26.51
C PHE A 505 -10.79 -7.62 26.98
N LYS A 506 -9.71 -8.12 26.37
CA LYS A 506 -8.34 -7.73 26.75
C LYS A 506 -8.08 -6.25 26.45
N GLU A 507 -8.50 -5.75 25.28
CA GLU A 507 -8.33 -4.34 24.94
C GLU A 507 -9.19 -3.42 25.80
N ASP A 508 -10.44 -3.80 26.06
CA ASP A 508 -11.42 -3.05 26.86
C ASP A 508 -11.08 -3.09 28.36
N LEU A 509 -10.71 -4.25 28.92
CA LEU A 509 -10.25 -4.36 30.32
C LEU A 509 -8.96 -3.58 30.54
N VAL A 510 -7.99 -3.65 29.60
CA VAL A 510 -6.77 -2.84 29.70
C VAL A 510 -7.08 -1.36 29.45
N ALA A 511 -8.06 -1.01 28.62
CA ALA A 511 -8.53 0.36 28.45
C ALA A 511 -9.16 0.90 29.74
N GLU A 512 -10.01 0.10 30.40
CA GLU A 512 -10.75 0.44 31.62
C GLU A 512 -9.81 0.51 32.84
N LEU A 513 -8.89 -0.46 33.01
CA LEU A 513 -7.83 -0.36 34.04
C LEU A 513 -6.95 0.86 33.81
N TRP A 514 -6.51 1.10 32.57
CA TRP A 514 -5.67 2.25 32.23
C TRP A 514 -6.42 3.58 32.42
N TYR A 515 -7.71 3.63 32.08
CA TYR A 515 -8.58 4.78 32.30
C TYR A 515 -8.78 5.06 33.80
N ARG A 516 -9.03 4.01 34.62
CA ARG A 516 -9.13 4.13 36.08
C ARG A 516 -7.80 4.50 36.75
N LEU A 517 -6.67 4.13 36.16
CA LEU A 517 -5.32 4.46 36.65
C LEU A 517 -4.80 5.83 36.18
N THR A 518 -5.27 6.37 35.05
CA THR A 518 -4.66 7.56 34.39
C THR A 518 -5.63 8.64 33.93
N GLY A 519 -6.95 8.40 33.99
CA GLY A 519 -7.99 9.37 33.63
C GLY A 519 -8.14 9.71 32.14
N LYS A 520 -7.31 9.17 31.25
CA LYS A 520 -7.29 9.54 29.81
C LYS A 520 -8.03 8.52 28.93
N ARG A 521 -8.93 9.00 28.06
CA ARG A 521 -9.67 8.17 27.08
C ARG A 521 -8.74 7.64 25.98
N ARG A 522 -8.97 6.38 25.55
CA ARG A 522 -8.34 5.81 24.35
C ARG A 522 -9.05 6.27 23.07
N GLY A 523 -8.56 7.35 22.49
CA GLY A 523 -8.70 7.68 21.06
C GLY A 523 -7.33 8.01 20.47
N PRO A 524 -7.16 8.13 19.14
CA PRO A 524 -5.94 8.69 18.59
C PRO A 524 -5.71 10.08 19.19
N ALA A 525 -4.47 10.41 19.53
CA ALA A 525 -4.14 11.67 20.21
C ALA A 525 -4.43 12.90 19.34
N ALA A 526 -4.40 12.73 18.01
CA ALA A 526 -4.80 13.73 17.03
C ALA A 526 -5.80 13.16 16.01
N ARG A 527 -6.62 14.02 15.41
CA ARG A 527 -7.45 13.70 14.25
C ARG A 527 -7.27 14.76 13.18
N LEU A 528 -6.77 14.37 12.01
CA LEU A 528 -6.69 15.23 10.84
C LEU A 528 -8.10 15.45 10.27
N LEU A 529 -8.54 16.71 10.17
CA LEU A 529 -9.88 17.05 9.67
C LEU A 529 -9.90 17.26 8.16
N PHE A 530 -8.85 17.89 7.64
CA PHE A 530 -8.69 18.26 6.23
C PHE A 530 -7.19 18.39 5.95
N ASN A 531 -6.75 17.91 4.78
CA ASN A 531 -5.42 18.16 4.24
C ASN A 531 -5.49 18.03 2.72
N ARG A 532 -5.13 19.09 2.00
CA ARG A 532 -5.12 19.13 0.54
C ARG A 532 -3.94 20.00 0.09
N THR A 533 -3.23 19.53 -0.93
CA THR A 533 -2.09 20.21 -1.54
C THR A 533 -2.36 20.38 -3.03
N VAL A 534 -1.94 21.50 -3.60
CA VAL A 534 -2.02 21.76 -5.05
C VAL A 534 -0.61 22.11 -5.50
N THR A 535 -0.11 21.39 -6.51
CA THR A 535 1.21 21.62 -7.10
C THR A 535 1.08 22.58 -8.27
N SER A 536 1.89 23.64 -8.30
CA SER A 536 1.97 24.53 -9.47
C SER A 536 2.61 23.80 -10.65
N ASP A 537 2.02 23.87 -11.84
CA ASP A 537 2.61 23.29 -13.05
C ASP A 537 3.77 24.14 -13.55
N SER A 538 4.99 23.67 -13.33
CA SER A 538 6.23 24.30 -13.79
C SER A 538 6.97 23.48 -14.85
N ARG A 539 6.30 22.51 -15.49
CA ARG A 539 6.93 21.56 -16.45
C ARG A 539 7.63 22.26 -17.61
N ALA A 540 7.08 23.38 -18.10
CA ALA A 540 7.66 24.20 -19.16
C ALA A 540 9.08 24.73 -18.84
N TYR A 541 9.42 24.87 -17.55
CA TYR A 541 10.73 25.34 -17.08
C TYR A 541 11.67 24.19 -16.64
N GLY A 542 11.22 22.94 -16.73
CA GLY A 542 12.00 21.77 -16.31
C GLY A 542 12.32 21.69 -14.81
N GLY A 543 11.71 22.54 -13.97
CA GLY A 543 11.97 22.69 -12.53
C GLY A 543 11.05 23.75 -11.91
N ILE A 544 11.16 24.02 -10.61
CA ILE A 544 10.28 25.00 -9.92
C ILE A 544 10.63 26.43 -10.37
N HIS A 545 9.65 27.15 -10.95
CA HIS A 545 9.81 28.55 -11.35
C HIS A 545 9.20 29.51 -10.31
N PRO A 546 9.93 30.53 -9.81
CA PRO A 546 9.46 31.38 -8.71
C PRO A 546 8.13 32.10 -8.98
N ASP A 547 7.96 32.67 -10.18
CA ASP A 547 6.75 33.43 -10.51
C ASP A 547 5.50 32.54 -10.63
N VAL A 548 5.68 31.33 -11.14
CA VAL A 548 4.62 30.32 -11.26
C VAL A 548 4.24 29.76 -9.89
N ALA A 549 5.22 29.60 -8.99
CA ALA A 549 4.96 29.27 -7.60
C ALA A 549 4.17 30.38 -6.88
N MET A 550 4.58 31.64 -7.02
CA MET A 550 3.88 32.80 -6.45
C MET A 550 2.44 32.92 -6.98
N ALA A 551 2.25 32.89 -8.31
CA ALA A 551 0.92 32.95 -8.93
C ALA A 551 0.04 31.78 -8.49
N GLY A 552 0.60 30.56 -8.41
CA GLY A 552 -0.09 29.37 -7.91
C GLY A 552 -0.58 29.52 -6.47
N HIS A 553 0.25 30.04 -5.56
CA HIS A 553 -0.18 30.32 -4.18
C HIS A 553 -1.32 31.34 -4.12
N THR A 554 -1.21 32.45 -4.85
CA THR A 554 -2.23 33.51 -4.86
C THR A 554 -3.56 33.02 -5.44
N ALA A 555 -3.54 32.20 -6.50
CA ALA A 555 -4.75 31.69 -7.14
C ALA A 555 -5.49 30.63 -6.30
N HIS A 556 -4.78 29.73 -5.61
CA HIS A 556 -5.39 28.54 -5.01
C HIS A 556 -5.67 28.66 -3.50
N LEU A 557 -4.94 29.51 -2.76
CA LEU A 557 -4.99 29.48 -1.29
C LEU A 557 -6.39 29.81 -0.72
N ALA A 558 -7.09 30.79 -1.30
CA ALA A 558 -8.45 31.13 -0.88
C ALA A 558 -9.46 30.00 -1.13
N ALA A 559 -9.33 29.29 -2.27
CA ALA A 559 -10.16 28.13 -2.59
C ALA A 559 -9.90 26.97 -1.62
N LEU A 560 -8.63 26.68 -1.30
CA LEU A 560 -8.25 25.64 -0.33
C LEU A 560 -8.76 25.94 1.09
N VAL A 561 -8.73 27.21 1.52
CA VAL A 561 -9.34 27.61 2.80
C VAL A 561 -10.85 27.39 2.79
N ARG A 562 -11.54 27.81 1.72
CA ARG A 562 -13.00 27.59 1.56
C ARG A 562 -13.35 26.10 1.61
N ASP A 563 -12.60 25.25 0.91
CA ASP A 563 -12.80 23.80 0.86
C ASP A 563 -12.54 23.14 2.23
N ALA A 564 -11.75 23.75 3.11
CA ALA A 564 -11.51 23.29 4.48
C ALA A 564 -12.67 23.63 5.45
N LEU A 565 -13.41 24.72 5.23
CA LEU A 565 -14.47 25.20 6.15
C LEU A 565 -15.61 24.20 6.43
N PRO A 566 -16.07 23.36 5.48
CA PRO A 566 -17.04 22.29 5.76
C PRO A 566 -16.54 21.28 6.80
N SER A 567 -15.24 21.01 6.84
CA SER A 567 -14.61 20.01 7.71
C SER A 567 -14.51 20.45 9.18
N LEU A 568 -14.82 21.72 9.49
CA LEU A 568 -14.85 22.23 10.86
C LEU A 568 -16.01 21.62 11.66
N PRO A 569 -15.77 21.26 12.94
CA PRO A 569 -16.79 20.63 13.79
C PRO A 569 -17.99 21.57 14.02
N PRO A 570 -19.20 21.02 14.21
CA PRO A 570 -20.38 21.81 14.55
C PRO A 570 -20.18 22.51 15.90
N LEU A 571 -20.74 23.71 16.03
CA LEU A 571 -20.77 24.44 17.30
C LEU A 571 -21.55 23.65 18.35
N ARG A 572 -20.99 23.44 19.56
CA ARG A 572 -21.71 22.83 20.68
C ARG A 572 -22.36 23.91 21.53
N PRO A 573 -23.47 23.63 22.22
CA PRO A 573 -24.09 24.59 23.16
C PRO A 573 -23.12 25.12 24.22
N ALA A 574 -22.13 24.32 24.62
CA ALA A 574 -21.10 24.68 25.61
C ALA A 574 -19.96 25.57 25.07
N ASP A 575 -19.82 25.78 23.75
CA ASP A 575 -18.75 26.62 23.18
C ASP A 575 -19.07 28.13 23.26
N GLY A 576 -20.35 28.50 23.42
CA GLY A 576 -20.82 29.89 23.45
C GLY A 576 -20.81 30.61 22.07
N PRO A 577 -21.49 31.77 21.96
CA PRO A 577 -21.70 32.44 20.67
C PRO A 577 -20.42 33.04 20.08
N ALA A 578 -19.45 33.49 20.89
CA ALA A 578 -18.20 34.08 20.41
C ALA A 578 -17.33 33.10 19.57
N ARG A 579 -17.50 31.79 19.80
CA ARG A 579 -16.84 30.70 19.05
C ARG A 579 -17.63 30.26 17.82
N ALA A 580 -18.77 30.88 17.50
CA ALA A 580 -19.53 30.58 16.30
C ALA A 580 -18.83 31.08 15.04
N LEU A 581 -18.83 30.25 14.00
CA LEU A 581 -18.50 30.64 12.63
C LEU A 581 -19.72 30.39 11.75
N HIS A 582 -20.36 31.46 11.30
CA HIS A 582 -21.48 31.38 10.37
C HIS A 582 -20.98 31.03 8.97
N ARG A 583 -21.57 30.00 8.36
CA ARG A 583 -21.25 29.50 7.01
C ARG A 583 -22.47 29.68 6.12
N ALA A 584 -22.25 29.83 4.81
CA ALA A 584 -23.35 29.92 3.82
C ALA A 584 -24.30 28.69 3.87
N SER A 585 -23.82 27.54 4.34
CA SER A 585 -24.60 26.31 4.56
C SER A 585 -25.50 26.32 5.81
N GLY A 586 -25.78 27.48 6.41
CA GLY A 586 -26.76 27.70 7.49
C GLY A 586 -26.37 27.18 8.88
N ARG A 587 -25.64 26.06 9.01
CA ARG A 587 -25.25 25.49 10.32
C ARG A 587 -23.92 26.08 10.85
N PRO A 588 -23.91 26.73 12.02
CA PRO A 588 -22.70 27.33 12.58
C PRO A 588 -21.63 26.27 12.90
N ALA A 589 -20.41 26.54 12.49
CA ALA A 589 -19.22 25.80 12.92
C ALA A 589 -18.68 26.35 14.24
N ARG A 590 -17.87 25.56 14.93
CA ARG A 590 -16.94 26.09 15.93
C ARG A 590 -15.72 26.66 15.21
N LYS A 591 -15.32 27.90 15.53
CA LYS A 591 -14.05 28.49 15.08
C LYS A 591 -12.86 27.59 15.48
N PRO A 592 -11.74 27.62 14.72
CA PRO A 592 -10.45 27.09 15.18
C PRO A 592 -10.00 27.79 16.48
N ASP A 593 -9.03 27.19 17.20
CA ASP A 593 -8.45 27.79 18.41
C ASP A 593 -7.19 28.62 18.12
N LEU A 594 -6.57 28.47 16.94
CA LEU A 594 -5.40 29.20 16.46
C LEU A 594 -5.28 29.16 14.92
N VAL A 595 -4.46 30.04 14.34
CA VAL A 595 -4.06 29.99 12.92
C VAL A 595 -2.54 29.78 12.83
N ALA A 596 -2.12 28.66 12.21
CA ALA A 596 -0.70 28.32 12.02
C ALA A 596 -0.27 28.52 10.55
N VAL A 597 0.93 29.04 10.33
CA VAL A 597 1.47 29.34 8.99
C VAL A 597 2.99 29.23 8.94
N THR A 598 3.55 28.87 7.80
CA THR A 598 5.01 28.92 7.58
C THR A 598 5.50 30.36 7.45
N ARG A 599 6.43 30.78 8.30
CA ARG A 599 7.12 32.09 8.20
C ARG A 599 8.36 32.04 7.31
N GLY A 600 9.06 30.90 7.30
CA GLY A 600 10.30 30.67 6.54
C GLY A 600 11.00 29.38 6.98
N PRO A 601 12.18 29.05 6.42
CA PRO A 601 12.79 29.64 5.21
C PRO A 601 11.98 29.30 3.94
N GLY A 602 12.30 29.94 2.81
CA GLY A 602 11.63 29.70 1.52
C GLY A 602 11.64 30.90 0.56
N PHE A 603 10.91 30.81 -0.54
CA PHE A 603 10.80 31.92 -1.49
C PHE A 603 9.91 33.04 -0.91
N GLY A 604 10.48 34.24 -0.76
CA GLY A 604 9.90 35.32 0.04
C GLY A 604 8.50 35.76 -0.40
N ALA A 605 8.23 35.82 -1.70
CA ALA A 605 6.91 36.23 -2.21
C ALA A 605 5.82 35.19 -1.90
N SER A 606 6.09 33.90 -2.13
CA SER A 606 5.17 32.81 -1.78
C SER A 606 4.90 32.74 -0.27
N LEU A 607 5.94 32.94 0.56
CA LEU A 607 5.79 33.03 2.01
C LEU A 607 4.94 34.24 2.43
N ALA A 608 5.13 35.39 1.78
CA ALA A 608 4.35 36.60 2.05
C ALA A 608 2.86 36.40 1.75
N THR A 609 2.49 35.76 0.63
CA THR A 609 1.10 35.41 0.30
C THR A 609 0.48 34.54 1.39
N GLY A 610 1.15 33.47 1.80
CA GLY A 610 0.68 32.58 2.87
C GLY A 610 0.50 33.30 4.21
N LEU A 611 1.51 34.07 4.61
CA LEU A 611 1.51 34.83 5.87
C LEU A 611 0.44 35.93 5.89
N ALA A 612 0.22 36.64 4.78
CA ALA A 612 -0.83 37.64 4.66
C ALA A 612 -2.23 37.02 4.81
N THR A 613 -2.49 35.89 4.15
CA THR A 613 -3.76 35.15 4.30
C THR A 613 -3.96 34.68 5.74
N ALA A 614 -2.93 34.13 6.38
CA ALA A 614 -3.00 33.69 7.77
C ALA A 614 -3.27 34.84 8.75
N LYS A 615 -2.64 36.01 8.55
CA LYS A 615 -2.95 37.23 9.31
C LYS A 615 -4.40 37.68 9.10
N GLY A 616 -4.89 37.65 7.86
CA GLY A 616 -6.28 37.98 7.54
C GLY A 616 -7.27 37.08 8.28
N LEU A 617 -7.03 35.76 8.32
CA LEU A 617 -7.84 34.80 9.07
C LEU A 617 -7.74 35.02 10.59
N ALA A 618 -6.54 35.28 11.12
CA ALA A 618 -6.31 35.54 12.54
C ALA A 618 -7.08 36.79 13.01
N VAL A 619 -7.00 37.89 12.25
CA VAL A 619 -7.74 39.13 12.54
C VAL A 619 -9.25 38.95 12.36
N ALA A 620 -9.70 38.33 11.28
CA ALA A 620 -11.14 38.17 10.99
C ALA A 620 -11.86 37.22 11.95
N TRP A 621 -11.16 36.26 12.55
CA TRP A 621 -11.75 35.31 13.51
C TRP A 621 -11.49 35.67 14.98
N ASP A 622 -10.67 36.69 15.25
CA ASP A 622 -10.11 37.04 16.57
C ASP A 622 -9.37 35.84 17.19
N LEU A 623 -8.33 35.38 16.49
CA LEU A 623 -7.56 34.19 16.85
C LEU A 623 -6.04 34.46 16.89
N PRO A 624 -5.31 33.74 17.77
CA PRO A 624 -3.87 33.83 17.85
C PRO A 624 -3.19 33.28 16.59
N LEU A 625 -2.15 33.97 16.13
CA LEU A 625 -1.31 33.57 15.00
C LEU A 625 -0.05 32.83 15.49
N LEU A 626 0.33 31.77 14.77
CA LEU A 626 1.59 31.05 14.95
C LEU A 626 2.36 30.96 13.62
N ALA A 627 3.38 31.81 13.49
CA ALA A 627 4.25 31.89 12.33
C ALA A 627 5.52 31.03 12.55
N LEU A 628 5.57 29.86 11.92
CA LEU A 628 6.43 28.72 12.28
C LEU A 628 7.59 28.49 11.30
N HIS A 629 8.61 27.79 11.78
CA HIS A 629 9.77 27.39 10.97
C HIS A 629 9.46 26.13 10.14
N HIS A 630 9.66 26.20 8.82
CA HIS A 630 9.33 25.14 7.87
C HIS A 630 10.06 23.82 8.19
N MET A 631 11.39 23.88 8.37
CA MET A 631 12.21 22.70 8.69
C MET A 631 11.89 22.07 10.05
N GLN A 632 11.45 22.87 11.03
CA GLN A 632 10.95 22.38 12.33
C GLN A 632 9.66 21.57 12.14
N ALA A 633 8.74 22.05 11.30
CA ALA A 633 7.52 21.32 10.97
C ALA A 633 7.81 19.95 10.34
N HIS A 634 8.76 19.89 9.40
CA HIS A 634 9.27 18.61 8.86
C HIS A 634 9.83 17.68 9.94
N ALA A 635 10.68 18.19 10.84
CA ALA A 635 11.28 17.41 11.92
C ALA A 635 10.23 16.82 12.88
N LEU A 636 9.11 17.51 13.09
CA LEU A 636 8.01 17.08 13.97
C LEU A 636 6.97 16.18 13.28
N THR A 637 7.00 16.04 11.95
CA THR A 637 6.01 15.21 11.20
C THR A 637 5.89 13.75 11.69
N PRO A 638 6.96 13.04 12.10
CA PRO A 638 6.80 11.70 12.69
C PRO A 638 5.98 11.69 13.98
N ARG A 639 6.02 12.78 14.76
CA ARG A 639 5.22 12.95 15.99
C ARG A 639 3.73 13.09 15.65
N LEU A 640 3.39 13.83 14.59
CA LEU A 640 2.05 13.84 13.99
C LEU A 640 1.64 12.42 13.56
N ALA A 641 2.48 11.72 12.80
CA ALA A 641 2.18 10.37 12.32
C ALA A 641 1.98 9.36 13.47
N SER A 642 2.70 9.53 14.59
CA SER A 642 2.47 8.77 15.82
C SER A 642 1.14 9.12 16.49
N ALA A 643 0.82 10.42 16.60
CA ALA A 643 -0.41 10.91 17.24
C ALA A 643 -1.69 10.51 16.49
N LEU A 644 -1.62 10.44 15.15
CA LEU A 644 -2.71 9.93 14.31
C LEU A 644 -2.92 8.41 14.44
N ARG A 645 -1.86 7.64 14.74
CA ARG A 645 -1.89 6.17 14.73
C ARG A 645 -2.17 5.51 16.08
N ARG A 646 -1.81 6.14 17.20
CA ARG A 646 -1.85 5.49 18.53
C ARG A 646 -2.47 6.37 19.63
N PRO A 647 -3.26 5.78 20.55
CA PRO A 647 -3.52 6.37 21.86
C PRO A 647 -2.26 6.27 22.74
N ALA A 648 -1.28 7.14 22.50
CA ALA A 648 -0.05 7.22 23.28
C ALA A 648 -0.12 8.38 24.29
N PRO A 649 0.52 8.28 25.48
CA PRO A 649 0.51 9.35 26.47
C PRO A 649 1.31 10.60 26.03
N ALA A 650 2.23 10.44 25.08
CA ALA A 650 2.96 11.51 24.40
C ALA A 650 3.27 11.10 22.94
N PRO A 651 3.45 12.06 22.01
CA PRO A 651 3.87 11.77 20.64
C PRO A 651 5.30 11.20 20.58
N ALA A 652 5.54 10.23 19.69
CA ALA A 652 6.85 9.63 19.46
C ALA A 652 7.43 10.04 18.08
N PRO A 653 8.75 10.22 17.92
CA PRO A 653 9.80 10.05 18.95
C PRO A 653 9.77 11.15 20.01
N ALA A 654 10.22 10.81 21.22
CA ALA A 654 10.51 11.77 22.27
C ALA A 654 11.85 12.47 21.99
N PHE A 655 12.05 13.65 22.59
CA PHE A 655 13.36 14.29 22.60
C PHE A 655 14.29 13.61 23.63
N PRO A 656 15.61 13.55 23.39
CA PRO A 656 16.31 14.01 22.20
C PRO A 656 16.20 13.02 21.02
N PHE A 657 16.13 13.54 19.80
CA PHE A 657 16.23 12.73 18.57
C PHE A 657 17.06 13.42 17.49
N LEU A 658 17.66 12.61 16.63
CA LEU A 658 18.45 13.07 15.48
C LEU A 658 17.54 13.16 14.25
N THR A 659 17.69 14.20 13.44
CA THR A 659 16.84 14.47 12.27
C THR A 659 17.70 14.64 11.04
N LEU A 660 17.54 13.75 10.06
CA LEU A 660 18.05 13.92 8.71
C LEU A 660 16.97 14.61 7.86
N LEU A 661 17.13 15.92 7.66
CA LEU A 661 16.23 16.78 6.91
C LEU A 661 16.69 16.87 5.46
N VAL A 662 16.01 16.16 4.56
CA VAL A 662 16.37 16.03 3.14
C VAL A 662 15.18 16.32 2.23
N SER A 663 15.22 17.48 1.57
CA SER A 663 14.21 17.98 0.64
C SER A 663 14.85 18.40 -0.69
N GLY A 664 14.04 18.97 -1.60
CA GLY A 664 14.54 19.55 -2.86
C GLY A 664 15.60 20.64 -2.64
N SER A 665 15.49 21.42 -1.56
CA SER A 665 16.28 22.63 -1.30
C SER A 665 17.10 22.61 -0.02
N HIS A 666 16.94 21.58 0.83
CA HIS A 666 17.65 21.44 2.11
C HIS A 666 18.25 20.03 2.27
N ALA A 667 19.43 19.94 2.86
CA ALA A 667 20.07 18.69 3.28
C ALA A 667 20.84 18.95 4.58
N GLN A 668 20.24 18.67 5.74
CA GLN A 668 20.81 18.98 7.06
C GLN A 668 20.68 17.79 8.01
N LEU A 669 21.67 17.62 8.88
CA LEU A 669 21.61 16.76 10.05
C LEU A 669 21.42 17.62 11.29
N VAL A 670 20.32 17.42 12.01
CA VAL A 670 19.90 18.29 13.13
C VAL A 670 19.62 17.47 14.38
N LEU A 671 20.29 17.78 15.48
CA LEU A 671 20.01 17.25 16.79
C LEU A 671 18.90 18.07 17.46
N SER A 672 17.75 17.46 17.69
CA SER A 672 16.60 18.07 18.35
C SER A 672 16.58 17.64 19.82
N ARG A 673 16.88 18.55 20.76
CA ARG A 673 16.87 18.29 22.21
C ARG A 673 15.59 18.74 22.92
N ALA A 674 14.90 19.71 22.35
CA ALA A 674 13.57 20.15 22.76
C ALA A 674 12.86 20.80 21.56
N LEU A 675 11.61 21.21 21.74
CA LEU A 675 10.81 21.86 20.68
C LEU A 675 11.42 23.14 20.13
N THR A 676 12.21 23.87 20.93
CA THR A 676 12.90 25.11 20.57
C THR A 676 14.42 24.98 20.54
N ALA A 677 14.97 23.79 20.85
CA ALA A 677 16.40 23.55 20.99
C ALA A 677 16.86 22.54 19.92
N HIS A 678 17.23 23.07 18.75
CA HIS A 678 17.77 22.33 17.63
C HIS A 678 19.21 22.76 17.37
N ARG A 679 20.10 21.84 17.03
CA ARG A 679 21.48 22.16 16.62
C ARG A 679 21.77 21.49 15.29
N VAL A 680 22.23 22.25 14.30
CA VAL A 680 22.74 21.73 13.04
C VAL A 680 24.11 21.11 13.31
N LEU A 681 24.22 19.83 12.98
CA LEU A 681 25.45 19.05 13.10
C LEU A 681 26.20 18.96 11.78
N ALA A 682 25.46 18.84 10.67
CA ALA A 682 26.00 18.89 9.32
C ALA A 682 25.02 19.62 8.38
N ALA A 683 25.57 20.40 7.46
CA ALA A 683 24.86 21.10 6.40
C ALA A 683 25.75 21.15 5.15
N PRO A 684 25.24 21.56 3.98
CA PRO A 684 26.04 21.65 2.77
C PRO A 684 26.90 22.90 2.82
N ALA A 685 28.19 22.80 2.45
CA ALA A 685 29.11 23.94 2.47
C ALA A 685 28.66 25.11 1.57
N ARG A 686 27.88 24.82 0.51
CA ARG A 686 27.23 25.81 -0.35
C ARG A 686 25.73 25.84 -0.08
N ALA A 687 25.21 27.02 0.29
CA ALA A 687 23.77 27.23 0.45
C ALA A 687 23.01 26.83 -0.83
N GLY A 688 21.92 26.05 -0.67
CA GLY A 688 21.12 25.50 -1.78
C GLY A 688 21.66 24.21 -2.42
N ALA A 689 22.84 23.72 -2.05
CA ALA A 689 23.35 22.43 -2.52
C ALA A 689 22.68 21.27 -1.76
N ALA A 690 21.44 20.93 -2.13
CA ALA A 690 20.66 19.88 -1.51
C ALA A 690 20.71 18.56 -2.30
N VAL A 691 20.49 17.45 -1.60
CA VAL A 691 20.44 16.12 -2.22
C VAL A 691 19.27 15.98 -3.20
N GLY A 692 18.12 16.62 -2.94
CA GLY A 692 16.97 16.59 -3.84
C GLY A 692 17.26 17.28 -5.19
N ASP A 693 17.74 18.53 -5.18
CA ASP A 693 18.15 19.24 -6.40
C ASP A 693 19.24 18.49 -7.19
N MET A 694 20.22 17.87 -6.51
CA MET A 694 21.20 17.01 -7.16
C MET A 694 20.53 15.79 -7.83
N LEU A 695 19.63 15.09 -7.13
CA LEU A 695 18.91 13.95 -7.70
C LEU A 695 17.99 14.37 -8.86
N ASP A 696 17.33 15.52 -8.81
CA ASP A 696 16.52 16.03 -9.93
C ASP A 696 17.40 16.39 -11.15
N LYS A 697 18.61 16.94 -10.93
CA LYS A 697 19.58 17.20 -12.01
C LYS A 697 20.14 15.92 -12.62
N ALA A 698 20.51 14.94 -11.80
CA ALA A 698 20.92 13.62 -12.26
C ALA A 698 19.78 12.90 -13.00
N ALA A 699 18.56 12.93 -12.46
CA ALA A 699 17.37 12.33 -13.07
C ALA A 699 17.08 12.90 -14.46
N ARG A 700 17.17 14.22 -14.65
CA ARG A 700 16.98 14.85 -15.98
C ARG A 700 17.99 14.39 -17.02
N ALA A 701 19.20 13.99 -16.62
CA ALA A 701 20.24 13.47 -17.51
C ALA A 701 20.13 11.96 -17.75
N ILE A 702 19.82 11.18 -16.70
CA ILE A 702 19.77 9.71 -16.74
C ILE A 702 18.47 9.20 -17.39
N LEU A 703 17.32 9.78 -17.04
CA LEU A 703 16.01 9.30 -17.47
C LEU A 703 15.82 9.47 -19.00
N PRO A 704 15.41 8.41 -19.73
CA PRO A 704 15.10 8.53 -21.14
C PRO A 704 13.86 9.42 -21.38
N ALA A 705 13.71 9.94 -22.59
CA ALA A 705 12.63 10.88 -22.95
C ALA A 705 11.22 10.30 -22.74
N ARG A 706 11.04 8.98 -22.79
CA ARG A 706 9.80 8.28 -22.43
C ARG A 706 9.49 8.40 -20.93
N ALA A 707 10.44 8.05 -20.07
CA ALA A 707 10.28 8.08 -18.61
C ALA A 707 10.09 9.51 -18.06
N ARG A 708 10.77 10.52 -18.63
CA ARG A 708 10.58 11.93 -18.23
C ARG A 708 9.17 12.45 -18.53
N ARG A 709 8.55 12.01 -19.64
CA ARG A 709 7.16 12.38 -19.98
C ARG A 709 6.13 11.69 -19.07
N ALA A 710 6.41 10.44 -18.69
CA ALA A 710 5.54 9.68 -17.79
C ALA A 710 5.51 10.18 -16.33
N ALA A 711 6.47 11.01 -15.91
CA ALA A 711 6.60 11.47 -14.52
C ALA A 711 5.42 12.33 -14.01
N GLY A 712 4.65 12.98 -14.90
CA GLY A 712 3.47 13.79 -14.56
C GLY A 712 3.76 15.16 -13.95
N ASP A 713 4.78 15.28 -13.10
CA ASP A 713 5.25 16.52 -12.46
C ASP A 713 6.76 16.77 -12.69
N THR A 714 7.35 17.75 -11.97
CA THR A 714 8.78 18.12 -12.07
C THR A 714 9.68 17.47 -11.00
N ALA A 715 9.15 16.56 -10.16
CA ALA A 715 9.90 15.88 -9.10
C ALA A 715 10.64 14.64 -9.63
N TYR A 716 11.53 14.86 -10.60
CA TYR A 716 12.23 13.81 -11.36
C TYR A 716 13.02 12.81 -10.49
N ALA A 717 13.48 13.19 -9.30
CA ALA A 717 14.12 12.29 -8.35
C ALA A 717 13.22 11.10 -7.94
N ARG A 718 11.90 11.30 -7.88
CA ARG A 718 10.92 10.22 -7.62
C ARG A 718 10.78 9.29 -8.84
N ALA A 719 10.75 9.87 -10.04
CA ALA A 719 10.73 9.08 -11.29
C ALA A 719 12.03 8.27 -11.46
N LEU A 720 13.17 8.81 -11.02
CA LEU A 720 14.45 8.10 -11.02
C LEU A 720 14.43 6.87 -10.10
N GLU A 721 13.83 6.95 -8.91
CA GLU A 721 13.71 5.77 -8.03
C GLU A 721 12.92 4.64 -8.71
N ALA A 722 11.78 4.97 -9.30
CA ALA A 722 10.92 4.01 -10.00
C ALA A 722 11.58 3.42 -11.25
N PHE A 723 12.39 4.21 -11.96
CA PHE A 723 13.14 3.76 -13.15
C PHE A 723 14.29 2.81 -12.78
N VAL A 724 15.08 3.13 -11.75
CA VAL A 724 16.30 2.37 -11.42
C VAL A 724 16.01 1.12 -10.59
N PHE A 725 14.92 1.13 -9.82
CA PHE A 725 14.41 -0.01 -9.07
C PHE A 725 13.01 -0.41 -9.58
N PRO A 726 12.92 -1.01 -10.79
CA PRO A 726 11.66 -1.56 -11.26
C PRO A 726 11.16 -2.65 -10.28
N PRO A 727 9.84 -2.81 -10.10
CA PRO A 727 9.29 -3.78 -9.15
C PRO A 727 9.59 -5.21 -9.60
N SER A 728 10.57 -5.85 -8.93
CA SER A 728 10.93 -7.26 -9.17
C SER A 728 10.07 -8.22 -8.33
N PRO A 729 9.56 -9.32 -8.90
CA PRO A 729 8.67 -10.26 -8.21
C PRO A 729 9.36 -11.21 -7.23
N SER A 730 10.69 -11.38 -7.32
CA SER A 730 11.47 -12.35 -6.54
C SER A 730 12.28 -11.73 -5.39
N ALA A 731 12.57 -10.44 -5.46
CA ALA A 731 13.19 -9.70 -4.36
C ALA A 731 12.13 -9.31 -3.31
N GLY A 732 12.54 -9.24 -2.03
CA GLY A 732 11.73 -8.58 -1.01
C GLY A 732 11.75 -7.06 -1.20
N SER A 733 11.63 -6.29 -0.11
CA SER A 733 12.10 -4.89 -0.09
C SER A 733 13.63 -4.81 -0.03
N ASP A 734 14.28 -5.65 -0.83
CA ASP A 734 15.71 -5.79 -0.94
C ASP A 734 16.14 -5.04 -2.20
N TYR A 735 16.87 -3.94 -1.99
CA TYR A 735 17.36 -3.09 -3.07
C TYR A 735 18.65 -3.64 -3.70
N GLY A 736 19.08 -4.86 -3.34
CA GLY A 736 20.36 -5.44 -3.76
C GLY A 736 21.56 -4.68 -3.21
N TYR A 737 21.38 -3.99 -2.08
CA TYR A 737 22.38 -3.10 -1.49
C TYR A 737 23.14 -3.77 -0.36
N ASP A 738 24.39 -4.12 -0.65
CA ASP A 738 25.33 -4.55 0.36
C ASP A 738 26.16 -3.36 0.89
N CYS A 739 26.09 -3.18 2.21
CA CYS A 739 26.97 -2.29 2.96
C CYS A 739 28.24 -3.05 3.33
N GLY A 740 29.09 -3.31 2.34
CA GLY A 740 30.39 -3.97 2.55
C GLY A 740 31.17 -3.34 3.70
N ALA A 741 31.78 -4.18 4.54
CA ALA A 741 32.23 -3.83 5.90
C ALA A 741 33.00 -2.49 6.00
N ASP A 742 33.91 -2.24 5.06
CA ASP A 742 34.79 -1.06 5.01
C ASP A 742 34.39 -0.02 3.94
N ALA A 743 33.32 -0.25 3.17
CA ALA A 743 33.08 0.35 1.85
C ALA A 743 31.94 1.40 1.80
N VAL A 744 31.99 2.38 2.71
CA VAL A 744 31.17 3.62 2.64
C VAL A 744 32.08 4.76 2.24
N ASP A 745 31.65 5.61 1.30
CA ASP A 745 32.47 6.66 0.68
C ASP A 745 33.72 6.11 -0.06
N THR A 746 33.61 4.89 -0.62
CA THR A 746 34.59 4.31 -1.57
C THR A 746 34.02 4.20 -3.00
N PRO A 747 34.77 4.54 -4.06
CA PRO A 747 34.36 4.25 -5.44
C PRO A 747 34.16 2.75 -5.66
N ARG A 748 33.07 2.36 -6.35
CA ARG A 748 32.81 0.98 -6.76
C ARG A 748 32.82 0.92 -8.30
N ALA A 749 33.59 0.01 -8.88
CA ALA A 749 33.61 -0.21 -10.33
C ALA A 749 32.37 -1.00 -10.76
N THR A 750 31.68 -0.55 -11.81
CA THR A 750 30.53 -1.25 -12.38
C THR A 750 30.97 -2.21 -13.50
N ARG A 751 30.05 -3.08 -13.97
CA ARG A 751 30.33 -4.00 -15.08
C ARG A 751 30.71 -3.31 -16.40
N TRP A 752 30.44 -1.99 -16.53
CA TRP A 752 30.78 -1.15 -17.69
C TRP A 752 32.13 -0.41 -17.54
N GLY A 753 32.90 -0.70 -16.50
CA GLY A 753 34.27 -0.18 -16.30
C GLY A 753 34.36 1.26 -15.78
N TRP A 754 33.24 1.90 -15.45
CA TRP A 754 33.22 3.22 -14.80
C TRP A 754 32.89 3.11 -13.30
N ALA A 755 33.22 4.16 -12.55
CA ALA A 755 32.94 4.27 -11.12
C ALA A 755 32.63 5.73 -10.78
N LEU A 756 31.59 5.96 -9.97
CA LEU A 756 31.35 7.29 -9.37
C LEU A 756 32.26 7.47 -8.16
N ARG A 757 32.92 8.63 -8.08
CA ARG A 757 33.74 9.01 -6.93
C ARG A 757 32.86 9.70 -5.88
N PRO A 758 32.78 9.16 -4.65
CA PRO A 758 32.09 9.82 -3.54
C PRO A 758 32.86 11.06 -3.06
N PRO A 759 32.20 11.98 -2.33
CA PRO A 759 32.84 13.22 -1.86
C PRO A 759 33.86 12.93 -0.74
N ALA A 760 35.10 13.33 -0.94
CA ALA A 760 36.27 12.78 -0.24
C ALA A 760 36.62 13.44 1.11
N HIS A 761 35.66 13.53 2.05
CA HIS A 761 35.91 14.16 3.35
C HIS A 761 35.24 13.45 4.54
N ALA A 762 35.96 13.30 5.65
CA ALA A 762 35.43 12.85 6.95
C ALA A 762 34.87 14.01 7.82
N ARG A 763 34.52 15.14 7.20
CA ARG A 763 33.97 16.32 7.88
C ARG A 763 32.46 16.20 8.08
N MET A 764 31.96 16.91 9.09
CA MET A 764 30.52 17.07 9.36
C MET A 764 29.86 18.07 8.39
N GLU A 765 30.06 17.87 7.09
CA GLU A 765 29.60 18.72 6.00
C GLU A 765 29.07 17.83 4.86
N TYR A 766 28.07 18.34 4.14
CA TYR A 766 27.55 17.70 2.93
C TYR A 766 28.07 18.38 1.67
N GLU A 767 28.17 17.58 0.60
CA GLU A 767 28.66 18.01 -0.70
C GLU A 767 28.03 17.14 -1.77
N PHE A 768 27.33 17.75 -2.72
CA PHE A 768 26.64 17.04 -3.81
C PHE A 768 27.02 17.57 -5.20
N GLY A 769 27.75 18.69 -5.27
CA GLY A 769 28.07 19.38 -6.53
C GLY A 769 28.95 18.55 -7.47
N GLY A 770 30.02 17.96 -6.95
CA GLY A 770 30.92 17.11 -7.73
C GLY A 770 30.27 15.83 -8.28
N LEU A 771 29.22 15.32 -7.64
CA LEU A 771 28.50 14.13 -8.11
C LEU A 771 27.70 14.43 -9.39
N ASN A 772 26.98 15.56 -9.44
CA ASN A 772 26.21 15.93 -10.62
C ASN A 772 27.11 16.17 -11.85
N GLY A 773 28.30 16.75 -11.67
CA GLY A 773 29.27 16.93 -12.75
C GLY A 773 29.77 15.60 -13.32
N GLN A 774 30.03 14.61 -12.46
CA GLN A 774 30.39 13.25 -12.89
C GLN A 774 29.27 12.59 -13.70
N VAL A 775 28.01 12.70 -13.24
CA VAL A 775 26.85 12.16 -13.96
C VAL A 775 26.70 12.80 -15.34
N GLN A 776 26.77 14.12 -15.44
CA GLN A 776 26.64 14.82 -16.72
C GLN A 776 27.76 14.45 -17.70
N SER A 777 29.01 14.37 -17.22
CA SER A 777 30.15 13.96 -18.04
C SER A 777 30.04 12.50 -18.51
N LEU A 778 29.58 11.58 -17.65
CA LEU A 778 29.42 10.18 -18.00
C LEU A 778 28.25 9.96 -18.98
N VAL A 779 27.12 10.63 -18.75
CA VAL A 779 25.96 10.58 -19.67
C VAL A 779 26.33 11.12 -21.05
N ALA A 780 27.08 12.23 -21.13
CA ALA A 780 27.56 12.77 -22.40
C ALA A 780 28.55 11.82 -23.11
N ALA A 781 29.45 11.18 -22.36
CA ALA A 781 30.46 10.26 -22.92
C ALA A 781 29.89 8.91 -23.37
N ARG A 782 28.82 8.41 -22.72
CA ARG A 782 28.22 7.10 -23.01
C ARG A 782 26.99 7.16 -23.91
N PHE A 783 26.15 8.19 -23.75
CA PHE A 783 24.84 8.29 -24.40
C PHE A 783 24.69 9.55 -25.28
N GLY A 784 25.80 10.22 -25.61
CA GLY A 784 25.81 11.47 -26.39
C GLY A 784 25.91 11.30 -27.91
N GLY A 785 26.16 10.08 -28.41
CA GLY A 785 26.24 9.79 -29.84
C GLY A 785 24.93 9.22 -30.38
N GLY A 786 24.32 9.91 -31.35
CA GLY A 786 23.15 9.37 -32.06
C GLY A 786 23.53 8.14 -32.89
N ALA A 787 22.73 7.09 -32.80
CA ALA A 787 22.85 5.93 -33.69
C ALA A 787 22.11 6.24 -35.00
N GLU A 788 22.84 6.30 -36.12
CA GLU A 788 22.26 6.28 -37.46
C GLU A 788 22.49 4.90 -38.10
N GLY A 789 21.40 4.15 -38.30
CA GLY A 789 21.30 3.01 -39.22
C GLY A 789 21.92 1.70 -38.76
N LYS A 790 21.17 0.91 -37.99
CA LYS A 790 21.37 -0.56 -37.86
C LYS A 790 20.06 -1.32 -38.14
N GLN A 791 20.13 -2.66 -38.12
CA GLN A 791 18.99 -3.53 -38.39
C GLN A 791 18.11 -3.63 -37.13
N GLU A 792 16.79 -3.74 -37.31
CA GLU A 792 15.79 -3.62 -36.23
C GLU A 792 16.08 -4.53 -35.01
N GLU A 793 16.49 -5.79 -35.23
CA GLU A 793 16.84 -6.73 -34.15
C GLU A 793 18.12 -6.34 -33.38
N GLU A 794 19.13 -5.73 -34.04
CA GLU A 794 20.33 -5.21 -33.35
C GLU A 794 20.05 -3.89 -32.60
N GLU A 795 18.98 -3.17 -32.95
CA GLU A 795 18.60 -1.92 -32.28
C GLU A 795 17.84 -2.20 -30.97
N GLU A 796 16.99 -3.24 -30.90
CA GLU A 796 16.29 -3.63 -29.67
C GLU A 796 17.24 -4.10 -28.54
N GLU A 797 18.14 -5.06 -28.81
CA GLU A 797 19.10 -5.53 -27.79
C GLU A 797 20.00 -4.39 -27.26
N LYS A 798 20.36 -3.46 -28.15
CA LYS A 798 21.19 -2.31 -27.82
C LYS A 798 20.44 -1.25 -27.00
N GLU A 799 19.14 -1.02 -27.26
CA GLU A 799 18.31 -0.18 -26.41
C GLU A 799 18.14 -0.77 -25.00
N GLU A 800 17.97 -2.10 -24.88
CA GLU A 800 17.90 -2.75 -23.56
C GLU A 800 19.21 -2.65 -22.77
N GLU A 801 20.36 -2.85 -23.42
CA GLU A 801 21.66 -2.70 -22.76
C GLU A 801 21.91 -1.25 -22.31
N GLU A 802 21.57 -0.26 -23.15
CA GLU A 802 21.66 1.16 -22.80
C GLU A 802 20.74 1.49 -21.60
N GLU A 803 19.51 0.97 -21.58
CA GLU A 803 18.58 1.21 -20.48
C GLU A 803 19.11 0.61 -19.17
N GLU A 804 19.67 -0.61 -19.17
CA GLU A 804 20.22 -1.19 -17.94
C GLU A 804 21.52 -0.48 -17.50
N GLU A 805 22.34 0.09 -18.41
CA GLU A 805 23.45 0.97 -18.02
C GLU A 805 22.93 2.26 -17.35
N ARG A 806 21.88 2.89 -17.90
CA ARG A 806 21.21 4.05 -17.30
C ARG A 806 20.62 3.72 -15.92
N ARG A 807 19.98 2.55 -15.77
CA ARG A 807 19.46 2.07 -14.49
C ARG A 807 20.60 1.87 -13.48
N MET A 808 21.69 1.22 -13.86
CA MET A 808 22.88 1.06 -13.00
C MET A 808 23.45 2.42 -12.58
N LEU A 809 23.58 3.37 -13.51
CA LEU A 809 24.04 4.73 -13.21
C LEU A 809 23.13 5.40 -12.17
N GLY A 810 21.82 5.31 -12.34
CA GLY A 810 20.90 5.87 -11.35
C GLY A 810 20.95 5.16 -9.98
N ARG A 811 21.12 3.83 -9.93
CA ARG A 811 21.37 3.09 -8.67
C ARG A 811 22.64 3.60 -7.98
N GLU A 812 23.75 3.73 -8.71
CA GLU A 812 25.03 4.20 -8.17
C GLU A 812 25.00 5.67 -7.71
N VAL A 813 24.30 6.56 -8.44
CA VAL A 813 24.11 7.96 -8.02
C VAL A 813 23.36 8.02 -6.69
N MET A 814 22.25 7.27 -6.56
CA MET A 814 21.52 7.21 -5.30
C MET A 814 22.37 6.59 -4.19
N ARG A 815 23.12 5.52 -4.48
CA ARG A 815 23.99 4.83 -3.53
C ARG A 815 25.01 5.81 -2.94
N VAL A 816 25.81 6.46 -3.79
CA VAL A 816 26.83 7.43 -3.37
C VAL A 816 26.22 8.59 -2.59
N ALA A 817 25.08 9.13 -3.04
CA ALA A 817 24.42 10.23 -2.35
C ALA A 817 23.87 9.85 -0.97
N PHE A 818 23.32 8.64 -0.82
CA PHE A 818 22.72 8.18 0.43
C PHE A 818 23.75 7.60 1.41
N GLU A 819 24.84 6.99 0.92
CA GLU A 819 26.02 6.65 1.71
C GLU A 819 26.65 7.91 2.34
N HIS A 820 26.81 8.98 1.55
CA HIS A 820 27.33 10.26 2.03
C HIS A 820 26.45 10.88 3.14
N LEU A 821 25.12 10.78 3.02
CA LEU A 821 24.19 11.17 4.09
C LEU A 821 24.39 10.29 5.34
N ALA A 822 24.48 8.97 5.15
CA ALA A 822 24.61 8.00 6.24
C ALA A 822 25.96 8.12 6.97
N SER A 823 27.06 8.43 6.29
CA SER A 823 28.38 8.52 6.91
C SER A 823 28.47 9.66 7.93
N ARG A 824 27.79 10.80 7.72
CA ARG A 824 27.72 11.89 8.70
C ARG A 824 26.90 11.53 9.94
N VAL A 825 25.84 10.72 9.78
CA VAL A 825 25.09 10.15 10.90
C VAL A 825 26.00 9.23 11.73
N VAL A 826 26.74 8.33 11.07
CA VAL A 826 27.67 7.41 11.74
C VAL A 826 28.82 8.16 12.44
N LEU A 827 29.41 9.18 11.80
CA LEU A 827 30.46 10.02 12.39
C LEU A 827 29.99 10.68 13.69
N PHE A 828 28.81 11.29 13.70
CA PHE A 828 28.25 11.92 14.90
C PHE A 828 27.96 10.91 16.02
N LEU A 829 27.32 9.78 15.69
CA LEU A 829 26.95 8.77 16.67
C LEU A 829 28.19 8.08 17.29
N ARG A 830 29.25 7.84 16.51
CA ARG A 830 30.52 7.29 17.00
C ARG A 830 31.37 8.31 17.76
N GLY A 831 31.28 9.60 17.43
CA GLY A 831 32.04 10.68 18.06
C GLY A 831 31.60 11.06 19.49
N GLY A 832 30.92 10.18 20.22
CA GLY A 832 30.45 10.39 21.60
C GLY A 832 29.25 11.35 21.76
N GLY A 833 28.88 12.11 20.73
CA GLY A 833 27.76 13.06 20.77
C GLY A 833 26.36 12.43 20.80
N GLY A 834 26.26 11.12 20.55
CA GLY A 834 25.00 10.39 20.35
C GLY A 834 24.48 9.58 21.54
N GLY A 835 25.11 9.62 22.72
CA GLY A 835 24.82 8.68 23.83
C GLY A 835 23.36 8.57 24.28
N ASP A 836 22.58 9.66 24.16
CA ASP A 836 21.15 9.71 24.54
C ASP A 836 20.18 9.50 23.36
N VAL A 837 20.69 9.30 22.13
CA VAL A 837 19.88 9.32 20.90
C VAL A 837 19.47 7.91 20.48
N SER A 838 18.20 7.57 20.70
CA SER A 838 17.63 6.27 20.28
C SER A 838 16.98 6.27 18.90
N THR A 839 16.78 7.44 18.28
CA THR A 839 15.99 7.57 17.04
C THR A 839 16.63 8.51 16.02
N LEU A 840 16.71 8.05 14.78
CA LEU A 840 16.97 8.85 13.59
C LEU A 840 15.64 9.09 12.84
N VAL A 841 15.15 10.32 12.86
CA VAL A 841 14.08 10.80 11.99
C VAL A 841 14.65 11.07 10.60
N VAL A 842 13.97 10.63 9.55
CA VAL A 842 14.20 11.05 8.16
C VAL A 842 12.96 11.83 7.71
N ALA A 843 13.14 13.09 7.32
CA ALA A 843 12.06 14.02 6.99
C ALA A 843 12.39 14.92 5.80
N GLY A 844 11.36 15.55 5.20
CA GLY A 844 11.45 16.23 3.90
C GLY A 844 11.12 15.33 2.71
N GLY A 845 10.96 15.91 1.53
CA GLY A 845 10.47 15.20 0.34
C GLY A 845 11.29 13.96 -0.06
N VAL A 846 12.62 13.98 0.12
CA VAL A 846 13.50 12.85 -0.22
C VAL A 846 13.35 11.70 0.80
N ALA A 847 12.82 11.96 1.99
CA ALA A 847 12.49 10.90 2.96
C ALA A 847 11.38 9.94 2.48
N SER A 848 10.63 10.32 1.43
CA SER A 848 9.67 9.43 0.76
C SER A 848 10.35 8.28 0.01
N ASN A 849 11.61 8.46 -0.42
CA ASN A 849 12.42 7.45 -1.11
C ASN A 849 12.67 6.24 -0.21
N GLY A 850 12.37 5.05 -0.72
CA GLY A 850 12.52 3.79 0.02
C GLY A 850 13.96 3.32 0.10
N PHE A 851 14.74 3.57 -0.95
CA PHE A 851 16.15 3.18 -1.01
C PHE A 851 16.99 3.92 0.04
N LEU A 852 16.81 5.24 0.22
CA LEU A 852 17.44 6.02 1.30
C LEU A 852 17.19 5.40 2.67
N ARG A 853 15.95 5.00 2.97
CA ARG A 853 15.60 4.37 4.25
C ARG A 853 16.19 2.96 4.40
N HIS A 854 16.46 2.26 3.30
CA HIS A 854 17.16 0.98 3.29
C HIS A 854 18.66 1.19 3.55
N VAL A 855 19.33 2.05 2.78
CA VAL A 855 20.75 2.42 2.95
C VAL A 855 21.05 2.89 4.38
N LEU A 856 20.23 3.80 4.94
CA LEU A 856 20.42 4.28 6.32
C LEU A 856 20.36 3.15 7.35
N ARG A 857 19.47 2.16 7.19
CA ARG A 857 19.39 1.02 8.12
C ARG A 857 20.59 0.10 7.96
N ALA A 858 20.91 -0.30 6.73
CA ALA A 858 22.03 -1.18 6.43
C ALA A 858 23.37 -0.59 6.91
N VAL A 859 23.61 0.70 6.67
CA VAL A 859 24.84 1.39 7.13
C VAL A 859 24.90 1.50 8.65
N LEU A 860 23.78 1.76 9.34
CA LEU A 860 23.76 1.80 10.81
C LEU A 860 23.96 0.40 11.41
N GLU A 861 23.31 -0.63 10.86
CA GLU A 861 23.42 -2.02 11.30
C GLU A 861 24.85 -2.56 11.12
N ALA A 862 25.42 -2.42 9.92
CA ALA A 862 26.80 -2.80 9.62
C ALA A 862 27.85 -2.09 10.49
N ARG A 863 27.51 -0.92 11.04
CA ARG A 863 28.42 -0.12 11.91
C ARG A 863 28.16 -0.32 13.40
N GLY A 864 27.32 -1.28 13.81
CA GLY A 864 27.00 -1.60 15.21
C GLY A 864 25.98 -0.66 15.87
N LEU A 865 25.34 0.20 15.07
CA LEU A 865 24.40 1.24 15.51
C LEU A 865 22.93 0.84 15.25
N GLY A 866 22.64 -0.45 15.00
CA GLY A 866 21.29 -0.97 14.75
C GLY A 866 20.28 -0.79 15.90
N HIS A 867 20.73 -0.33 17.08
CA HIS A 867 19.86 0.09 18.17
C HIS A 867 19.16 1.45 17.90
N VAL A 868 19.65 2.25 16.95
CA VAL A 868 19.07 3.54 16.57
C VAL A 868 17.94 3.30 15.55
N ALA A 869 16.70 3.60 15.95
CA ALA A 869 15.53 3.38 15.12
C ALA A 869 15.45 4.41 13.97
N VAL A 870 15.45 3.94 12.71
CA VAL A 870 15.24 4.79 11.51
C VAL A 870 13.74 4.95 11.22
N VAL A 871 13.22 6.13 11.54
CA VAL A 871 11.80 6.48 11.46
C VAL A 871 11.56 7.54 10.38
N ALA A 872 10.60 7.30 9.49
CA ALA A 872 10.09 8.28 8.55
C ALA A 872 8.56 8.34 8.65
N ALA A 873 7.98 9.47 8.26
CA ALA A 873 6.53 9.61 8.12
C ALA A 873 6.02 8.78 6.91
N PRO A 874 4.70 8.55 6.77
CA PRO A 874 4.12 8.08 5.51
C PRO A 874 4.47 9.05 4.37
N ALA A 875 4.68 8.56 3.14
CA ALA A 875 5.13 9.38 2.01
C ALA A 875 4.27 10.64 1.78
N ALA A 876 2.95 10.53 1.92
CA ALA A 876 1.99 11.64 1.80
C ALA A 876 2.12 12.74 2.88
N LEU A 877 2.91 12.51 3.94
CA LEU A 877 3.26 13.49 4.96
C LEU A 877 4.74 13.92 4.90
N CYS A 878 5.60 13.21 4.15
CA CYS A 878 7.02 13.58 3.96
C CYS A 878 7.20 14.78 3.03
N THR A 879 6.34 14.92 2.02
CA THR A 879 6.29 16.10 1.14
C THR A 879 5.60 17.28 1.81
N ASP A 880 5.85 18.50 1.33
CA ASP A 880 5.26 19.71 1.91
C ASP A 880 3.73 19.65 1.96
N ASN A 881 3.16 19.86 3.14
CA ASN A 881 1.72 19.79 3.38
C ASN A 881 1.29 20.74 4.50
N ALA A 882 -0.01 21.04 4.61
CA ALA A 882 -0.52 21.92 5.67
C ALA A 882 -0.56 21.22 7.05
N ALA A 883 -0.68 19.90 7.09
CA ALA A 883 -0.82 19.14 8.33
C ALA A 883 0.43 19.21 9.23
N MET A 884 1.64 19.18 8.66
CA MET A 884 2.89 19.33 9.42
C MET A 884 3.00 20.71 10.09
N VAL A 885 2.56 21.78 9.39
CA VAL A 885 2.56 23.16 9.90
C VAL A 885 1.52 23.31 11.02
N ALA A 886 0.31 22.76 10.82
CA ALA A 886 -0.72 22.74 11.85
C ALA A 886 -0.27 21.95 13.10
N TRP A 887 0.45 20.84 12.93
CA TRP A 887 0.98 20.05 14.05
C TRP A 887 2.10 20.76 14.81
N ALA A 888 3.07 21.34 14.12
CA ALA A 888 4.11 22.15 14.75
C ALA A 888 3.51 23.37 15.50
N GLY A 889 2.45 23.96 14.94
CA GLY A 889 1.65 24.99 15.61
C GLY A 889 0.99 24.48 16.89
N ALA A 890 0.39 23.30 16.87
CA ALA A 890 -0.20 22.68 18.05
C ALA A 890 0.85 22.43 19.15
N GLU A 891 2.02 21.85 18.82
CA GLU A 891 3.09 21.63 19.80
C GLU A 891 3.63 22.97 20.37
N MET A 892 3.85 23.99 19.54
CA MET A 892 4.29 25.32 20.00
C MET A 892 3.26 26.02 20.89
N TRP A 893 1.97 25.88 20.55
CA TRP A 893 0.85 26.44 21.32
C TRP A 893 0.68 25.78 22.68
N GLU A 894 0.82 24.45 22.75
CA GLU A 894 0.79 23.69 24.00
C GLU A 894 2.02 24.01 24.87
N ALA A 895 3.17 24.30 24.26
CA ALA A 895 4.35 24.85 24.95
C ALA A 895 4.20 26.33 25.37
N GLY A 896 3.09 26.99 25.03
CA GLY A 896 2.74 28.34 25.47
C GLY A 896 3.23 29.47 24.55
N TRP A 897 3.65 29.18 23.32
CA TRP A 897 4.12 30.18 22.36
C TRP A 897 3.03 30.63 21.38
N HIS A 898 3.06 31.90 21.00
CA HIS A 898 2.41 32.42 19.80
C HIS A 898 3.25 33.54 19.17
N THR A 899 2.78 34.09 18.05
CA THR A 899 3.46 35.18 17.33
C THR A 899 2.57 36.42 17.20
N GLY A 900 3.19 37.59 17.29
CA GLY A 900 2.51 38.87 17.06
C GLY A 900 2.20 39.11 15.58
N LEU A 901 1.17 39.92 15.29
CA LEU A 901 0.75 40.22 13.91
C LEU A 901 1.78 41.03 13.10
N GLY A 902 2.81 41.60 13.74
CA GLY A 902 3.88 42.36 13.08
C GLY A 902 4.88 41.53 12.25
N VAL A 903 4.99 40.21 12.51
CA VAL A 903 6.04 39.35 11.93
C VAL A 903 6.08 39.37 10.41
N ARG A 904 7.27 39.28 9.83
CA ARG A 904 7.50 39.26 8.38
C ARG A 904 7.97 37.89 7.90
N ALA A 905 7.75 37.60 6.62
CA ALA A 905 8.28 36.41 5.96
C ALA A 905 9.81 36.43 5.96
N LEU A 906 10.44 35.28 6.22
CA LEU A 906 11.89 35.13 6.29
C LEU A 906 12.34 34.18 5.18
N SER A 907 13.08 34.71 4.20
CA SER A 907 13.56 33.88 3.07
C SER A 907 14.67 32.91 3.50
N ARG A 908 15.56 33.39 4.40
CA ARG A 908 16.54 32.60 5.13
C ARG A 908 16.17 32.64 6.61
N TRP A 909 16.22 31.48 7.25
CA TRP A 909 16.01 31.31 8.69
C TRP A 909 16.66 29.98 9.09
N SER A 910 17.50 30.00 10.11
CA SER A 910 18.16 28.83 10.68
C SER A 910 17.29 28.15 11.74
N VAL A 911 17.48 26.84 11.92
CA VAL A 911 16.99 26.14 13.11
C VAL A 911 17.99 26.23 14.28
N ASP A 912 19.26 26.53 14.02
CA ASP A 912 20.33 26.52 15.02
C ASP A 912 20.44 27.87 15.76
N PRO A 913 20.34 27.92 17.10
CA PRO A 913 20.50 29.14 17.87
C PRO A 913 21.92 29.70 17.89
N ALA A 914 22.92 28.97 17.41
CA ALA A 914 24.29 29.46 17.22
C ALA A 914 24.52 30.15 15.87
N ALA A 915 23.51 30.22 14.99
CA ALA A 915 23.56 31.00 13.76
C ALA A 915 23.34 32.50 14.02
N GLU A 916 23.71 33.35 13.06
CA GLU A 916 23.62 34.83 13.17
C GLU A 916 22.20 35.35 13.45
N ASP A 917 21.16 34.61 13.05
CA ASP A 917 19.75 34.92 13.30
C ASP A 917 19.21 34.38 14.63
N GLY A 918 20.05 33.74 15.45
CA GLY A 918 19.69 33.11 16.71
C GLY A 918 18.69 31.96 16.57
N GLY A 919 18.56 31.38 15.37
CA GLY A 919 17.72 30.22 15.10
C GLY A 919 16.22 30.47 15.26
N ILE A 920 15.48 29.45 15.68
CA ILE A 920 14.01 29.53 15.80
C ILE A 920 13.57 30.63 16.77
N MET A 921 14.27 30.82 17.89
CA MET A 921 13.87 31.77 18.95
C MET A 921 14.57 33.13 18.88
N GLY A 922 15.61 33.29 18.03
CA GLY A 922 16.34 34.56 17.89
C GLY A 922 15.62 35.62 17.05
N VAL A 923 14.62 35.22 16.26
CA VAL A 923 13.83 36.14 15.43
C VAL A 923 12.71 36.82 16.22
N ASP A 924 12.36 38.03 15.80
CA ASP A 924 11.37 38.89 16.44
C ASP A 924 9.94 38.33 16.46
N GLY A 925 9.14 38.80 17.42
CA GLY A 925 7.69 38.62 17.43
C GLY A 925 7.15 37.35 18.07
N TRP A 926 7.97 36.53 18.72
CA TRP A 926 7.50 35.50 19.65
C TRP A 926 6.89 36.15 20.91
N ILE A 927 5.79 35.59 21.40
CA ILE A 927 5.09 36.01 22.62
C ILE A 927 4.77 34.75 23.43
N ARG A 928 5.01 34.80 24.73
CA ARG A 928 4.71 33.70 25.65
C ARG A 928 3.41 33.95 26.40
N ARG A 929 2.51 32.96 26.39
CA ARG A 929 1.22 33.00 27.09
C ARG A 929 1.46 33.22 28.60
N GLY A 930 1.04 34.38 29.10
CA GLY A 930 1.18 34.80 30.50
C GLY A 930 2.06 36.04 30.68
N GLU A 931 2.89 36.37 29.70
CA GLU A 931 3.60 37.65 29.63
C GLU A 931 2.70 38.65 28.89
N THR A 932 2.26 39.70 29.57
CA THR A 932 1.57 40.83 28.94
C THR A 932 2.55 41.55 28.02
N SER A 933 2.18 41.73 26.74
CA SER A 933 2.91 42.59 25.82
C SER A 933 2.95 44.02 26.38
N ALA A 934 4.15 44.48 26.71
CA ALA A 934 4.46 45.88 27.00
C ALA A 934 4.56 46.69 25.69
#